data_AF-A0A924E8P5-F1
#
_entry.id   AF-A0A924E8P5-F1
#
_cell.length_a   1.000
_cell.length_b   1.000
_cell.length_c   1.000
_cell.angle_alpha   90.00
_cell.angle_beta   90.00
_cell.angle_gamma   90.00
#
_symmetry.space_group_name_H-M   'P 1'
#
loop_
_entity.id
_entity.type
_entity.pdbx_description
1 polymer ?
#
loop_
_entity_poly.entity_id
_entity_poly.type
_entity_poly.pdbx_seq_one_letter_code
_entity_poly.pdbx_strand_id
1 'polypeptide(L)'
;MNQQNMPDTTPLWGQGPYSIKRHGTTLATCDSEPIQTPGCIQAHGCLLVLRLADLHILQASENTLQHLGLDAQLLLGQPVSVVVGDVHQASLHSLLQQDNREHGVSYAFTLPARSGVAALDVCMHISDGLVVLEFEATGQANKNAQIDYFMLVTAAVGRLQAPSGVQVFCQQVVHEIRAITGLDRVMAYRFHPDYHGEVIAESKRDDLEPWLGLHYPASDIPAQARDIYKRLWIRPLPDAAGPLVELIPLANPDTGKALDMTHCALRGASVMYTEYLANMGAAATLVMAIRRDGDLWGLIVCQHNTPTQFPYQVRAACELLAQVASLQLKSAQGAEQLAYRLKLEEVHRQLIVRSSREGDLVALTAHQPSLLDAIDAAGAAIYDLNRWWSVGNVPQDSQLDEIAAWLHQQPELESVTRPVFVSDAMASVCPAAVGLEDIASGVLATVFSRKRRGLIIWFRPQALVTVKWAGDPNIKPLITGPHGPRLSPRVSFETFIESVSGRSLPWVDVEIDATLTLRQQVLELVIARSEQLAEINAELTRSNEELDSFTYIASHDLKEPLRGIHRYAYQLLENAEAIDADNRLRVENVMRLTVRMDSLLDSLLHFSRVGRMDLEMEDSDLNNVLKDAMEMVGARRQDAGCDIQIPRPLPSVRCDPLRIREI
;
A
#
# COMPACT_ATOMS: atom_id res chain seq x y z
N MET A 1 33.95 -11.48 8.66
CA MET A 1 35.23 -11.51 9.39
C MET A 1 35.83 -10.11 9.26
N ASN A 2 35.67 -9.30 10.31
CA ASN A 2 36.45 -8.11 10.68
C ASN A 2 35.83 -7.55 11.97
N GLN A 3 36.07 -8.27 13.07
CA GLN A 3 35.94 -7.73 14.42
C GLN A 3 37.21 -6.93 14.69
N GLN A 4 37.16 -5.61 14.57
CA GLN A 4 38.19 -4.72 15.12
C GLN A 4 37.53 -3.43 15.60
N ASN A 5 37.73 -3.16 16.90
CA ASN A 5 37.37 -1.97 17.68
C ASN A 5 35.88 -1.83 18.07
N MET A 6 35.43 -2.61 19.05
CA MET A 6 34.39 -2.11 19.97
C MET A 6 35.02 -1.00 20.84
N PRO A 7 34.47 0.22 20.87
CA PRO A 7 34.94 1.25 21.78
C PRO A 7 34.68 0.84 23.23
N ASP A 8 35.61 1.20 24.11
CA ASP A 8 35.58 1.00 25.56
C ASP A 8 34.19 1.30 26.13
N THR A 9 33.44 0.25 26.52
CA THR A 9 32.02 0.34 26.94
C THR A 9 31.88 0.72 28.42
N THR A 10 32.80 1.54 28.93
CA THR A 10 32.68 2.06 30.30
C THR A 10 31.71 3.24 30.27
N PRO A 11 30.58 3.21 31.00
CA PRO A 11 29.63 4.32 31.01
C PRO A 11 30.31 5.62 31.42
N LEU A 12 29.92 6.76 30.83
CA LEU A 12 30.51 8.07 31.11
C LEU A 12 30.45 8.48 32.61
N TRP A 13 29.60 7.83 33.39
CA TRP A 13 29.42 8.05 34.84
C TRP A 13 30.07 6.98 35.73
N GLY A 14 30.88 6.07 35.18
CA GLY A 14 31.63 5.05 35.92
C GLY A 14 30.85 3.76 36.19
N GLN A 15 31.27 2.98 37.21
CA GLN A 15 30.67 1.67 37.56
C GLN A 15 29.43 1.74 38.49
N GLY A 16 28.94 2.94 38.82
CA GLY A 16 27.80 3.14 39.71
C GLY A 16 26.45 3.29 38.97
N PRO A 17 25.32 3.22 39.70
CA PRO A 17 24.00 3.52 39.14
C PRO A 17 23.92 4.98 38.66
N TYR A 18 23.28 5.17 37.51
CA TYR A 18 23.07 6.48 36.90
C TYR A 18 22.08 7.33 37.71
N SER A 19 22.26 8.65 37.63
CA SER A 19 21.33 9.66 38.17
C SER A 19 21.28 10.82 37.21
N ILE A 20 20.09 11.18 36.73
CA ILE A 20 19.88 12.36 35.88
C ILE A 20 20.38 13.61 36.60
N LYS A 21 20.08 13.75 37.90
CA LYS A 21 20.44 14.93 38.70
C LYS A 21 21.96 15.14 38.77
N ARG A 22 22.75 14.07 38.77
CA ARG A 22 24.23 14.13 38.85
C ARG A 22 24.93 14.14 37.49
N HIS A 23 24.39 13.43 36.51
CA HIS A 23 25.12 13.09 35.27
C HIS A 23 24.39 13.52 33.99
N GLY A 24 23.12 13.93 34.05
CA GLY A 24 22.31 14.19 32.84
C GLY A 24 22.87 15.27 31.91
N THR A 25 23.68 16.18 32.43
CA THR A 25 24.33 17.25 31.65
C THR A 25 25.67 16.86 31.04
N THR A 26 26.20 15.66 31.33
CA THR A 26 27.51 15.19 30.85
C THR A 26 27.43 14.26 29.64
N LEU A 27 26.22 13.92 29.19
CA LEU A 27 25.98 13.00 28.09
C LEU A 27 26.18 13.66 26.72
N ALA A 28 26.84 12.94 25.81
CA ALA A 28 27.17 13.42 24.47
C ALA A 28 26.07 13.15 23.43
N THR A 29 25.28 12.08 23.60
CA THR A 29 24.24 11.63 22.65
C THR A 29 22.96 11.17 23.37
N CYS A 30 21.79 11.43 22.77
CA CYS A 30 20.49 11.02 23.33
C CYS A 30 20.38 9.52 23.61
N ASP A 31 20.97 8.70 22.74
CA ASP A 31 20.88 7.23 22.79
C ASP A 31 21.71 6.60 23.91
N SER A 32 22.58 7.38 24.56
CA SER A 32 23.43 6.91 25.65
C SER A 32 22.81 7.07 27.04
N GLU A 33 21.72 7.84 27.17
CA GLU A 33 21.06 8.05 28.45
C GLU A 33 20.23 6.83 28.85
N PRO A 34 20.44 6.22 30.03
CA PRO A 34 19.65 5.09 30.49
C PRO A 34 18.30 5.58 31.06
N ILE A 35 17.41 6.02 30.17
CA ILE A 35 16.14 6.66 30.52
C ILE A 35 15.16 5.76 31.31
N GLN A 36 15.36 4.44 31.29
CA GLN A 36 14.57 3.48 32.10
C GLN A 36 15.03 3.43 33.56
N THR A 37 16.31 3.71 33.84
CA THR A 37 16.91 3.65 35.18
C THR A 37 17.49 5.01 35.58
N PRO A 38 16.71 6.11 35.57
CA PRO A 38 17.23 7.46 35.71
C PRO A 38 17.72 7.82 37.11
N GLY A 39 17.48 6.97 38.13
CA GLY A 39 17.85 7.20 39.53
C GLY A 39 17.09 8.36 40.21
N CYS A 40 16.21 9.04 39.47
CA CYS A 40 15.47 10.21 39.93
C CYS A 40 13.97 10.09 39.61
N ILE A 41 13.16 10.74 40.45
CA ILE A 41 11.75 11.02 40.19
C ILE A 41 11.51 12.54 40.05
N GLN A 42 10.36 12.91 39.51
CA GLN A 42 9.79 14.25 39.54
C GLN A 42 9.35 14.59 40.97
N ALA A 43 9.67 15.79 41.44
CA ALA A 43 9.52 16.16 42.85
C ALA A 43 8.07 16.36 43.33
N HIS A 44 7.07 16.36 42.43
CA HIS A 44 5.66 16.61 42.79
C HIS A 44 5.01 15.45 43.56
N GLY A 45 5.68 14.29 43.62
CA GLY A 45 5.31 13.17 44.48
C GLY A 45 6.54 12.55 45.16
N CYS A 46 6.35 11.43 45.83
CA CYS A 46 7.45 10.63 46.39
C CYS A 46 7.29 9.14 46.06
N LEU A 47 8.39 8.39 46.15
CA LEU A 47 8.44 6.98 45.76
C LEU A 47 9.10 6.14 46.86
N LEU A 48 8.53 4.97 47.13
CA LEU A 48 9.11 3.93 47.98
C LEU A 48 9.27 2.63 47.17
N VAL A 49 10.41 1.97 47.33
CA VAL A 49 10.68 0.63 46.77
C VAL A 49 10.71 -0.35 47.91
N LEU A 50 9.91 -1.41 47.83
CA LEU A 50 9.78 -2.41 48.88
C LEU A 50 10.26 -3.77 48.38
N ARG A 51 10.79 -4.56 49.30
CA ARG A 51 11.05 -5.98 49.08
C ARG A 51 9.71 -6.72 49.02
N LEU A 52 9.49 -7.50 47.96
CA LEU A 52 8.21 -8.20 47.73
C LEU A 52 7.86 -9.21 48.85
N ALA A 53 8.86 -9.84 49.47
CA ALA A 53 8.66 -10.88 50.46
C ALA A 53 8.07 -10.39 51.80
N ASP A 54 8.46 -9.19 52.24
CA ASP A 54 8.19 -8.69 53.60
C ASP A 54 7.72 -7.22 53.63
N LEU A 55 7.60 -6.56 52.48
CA LEU A 55 7.23 -5.15 52.32
C LEU A 55 8.10 -4.17 53.14
N HIS A 56 9.37 -4.52 53.36
CA HIS A 56 10.34 -3.60 53.95
C HIS A 56 10.87 -2.62 52.91
N ILE A 57 11.04 -1.37 53.32
CA ILE A 57 11.49 -0.27 52.45
C ILE A 57 12.99 -0.44 52.15
N LEU A 58 13.31 -0.67 50.88
CA LEU A 58 14.68 -0.81 50.39
C LEU A 58 15.27 0.50 49.87
N GLN A 59 14.44 1.31 49.23
CA GLN A 59 14.82 2.62 48.68
C GLN A 59 13.66 3.60 48.87
N ALA A 60 13.99 4.87 49.06
CA ALA A 60 13.03 5.95 49.20
C ALA A 60 13.52 7.19 48.44
N SER A 61 12.62 7.98 47.86
CA SER A 61 13.01 9.27 47.29
C SER A 61 13.41 10.26 48.39
N GLU A 62 14.40 11.12 48.14
CA GLU A 62 14.93 12.06 49.15
C GLU A 62 13.89 13.04 49.71
N ASN A 63 12.77 13.25 49.01
CA ASN A 63 11.71 14.17 49.37
C ASN A 63 10.55 13.54 50.18
N THR A 64 10.72 12.34 50.75
CA THR A 64 9.68 11.75 51.62
C THR A 64 9.34 12.62 52.82
N LEU A 65 10.27 13.46 53.32
CA LEU A 65 9.96 14.36 54.42
C LEU A 65 8.88 15.39 54.03
N GLN A 66 8.94 15.89 52.80
CA GLN A 66 7.98 16.87 52.28
C GLN A 66 6.59 16.26 52.08
N HIS A 67 6.52 15.04 51.56
CA HIS A 67 5.26 14.41 51.16
C HIS A 67 4.67 13.49 52.22
N LEU A 68 5.50 12.79 53.01
CA LEU A 68 5.06 11.82 54.02
C LEU A 68 5.28 12.33 55.46
N GLY A 69 6.04 13.42 55.64
CA GLY A 69 6.44 13.90 56.97
C GLY A 69 7.53 13.06 57.63
N LEU A 70 8.18 12.14 56.89
CA LEU A 70 9.16 11.19 57.39
C LEU A 70 10.45 11.24 56.56
N ASP A 71 11.59 11.33 57.23
CA ASP A 71 12.91 11.37 56.58
C ASP A 71 13.24 10.04 55.88
N ALA A 72 13.74 10.12 54.64
CA ALA A 72 14.02 8.95 53.82
C ALA A 72 15.01 7.98 54.49
N GLN A 73 16.03 8.48 55.19
CA GLN A 73 17.02 7.62 55.84
C GLN A 73 16.43 6.83 57.00
N LEU A 74 15.45 7.41 57.71
CA LEU A 74 14.76 6.75 58.83
C LEU A 74 13.77 5.68 58.36
N LEU A 75 13.33 5.75 57.09
CA LEU A 75 12.42 4.78 56.50
C LEU A 75 13.14 3.51 56.01
N LEU A 76 14.43 3.59 55.68
CA LEU A 76 15.16 2.45 55.13
C LEU A 76 15.20 1.28 56.12
N GLY A 77 14.87 0.09 55.62
CA GLY A 77 14.79 -1.15 56.41
C GLY A 77 13.58 -1.23 57.34
N GLN A 78 12.68 -0.25 57.37
CA GLN A 78 11.43 -0.31 58.13
C GLN A 78 10.32 -1.00 57.31
N PRO A 79 9.33 -1.61 57.96
CA PRO A 79 8.13 -2.08 57.27
C PRO A 79 7.30 -0.90 56.75
N VAL A 80 6.63 -1.08 55.60
CA VAL A 80 5.80 -0.02 54.99
C VAL A 80 4.65 0.45 55.89
N SER A 81 4.20 -0.36 56.87
CA SER A 81 3.18 0.04 57.86
C SER A 81 3.54 1.31 58.63
N VAL A 82 4.82 1.65 58.79
CA VAL A 82 5.24 2.93 59.41
C VAL A 82 4.73 4.13 58.62
N VAL A 83 4.57 3.99 57.30
CA VAL A 83 4.09 5.03 56.38
C VAL A 83 2.56 4.93 56.22
N VAL A 84 2.08 3.75 55.81
CA VAL A 84 0.69 3.56 55.37
C VAL A 84 -0.25 3.06 56.46
N GLY A 85 0.27 2.54 57.58
CA GLY A 85 -0.49 1.87 58.64
C GLY A 85 -0.82 0.40 58.32
N ASP A 86 -1.11 -0.38 59.36
CA ASP A 86 -1.30 -1.83 59.24
C ASP A 86 -2.47 -2.22 58.34
N VAL A 87 -3.56 -1.43 58.38
CA VAL A 87 -4.75 -1.65 57.54
C VAL A 87 -4.39 -1.57 56.06
N HIS A 88 -3.65 -0.54 55.66
CA HIS A 88 -3.26 -0.35 54.27
C HIS A 88 -2.16 -1.34 53.85
N GLN A 89 -1.27 -1.75 54.75
CA GLN A 89 -0.33 -2.83 54.46
C GLN A 89 -1.06 -4.15 54.16
N ALA A 90 -2.09 -4.49 54.93
CA ALA A 90 -2.94 -5.66 54.64
C ALA A 90 -3.65 -5.54 53.28
N SER A 91 -4.08 -4.34 52.89
CA SER A 91 -4.62 -4.07 51.56
C SER A 91 -3.57 -4.27 50.46
N LEU A 92 -2.33 -3.83 50.65
CA LEU A 92 -1.23 -4.09 49.70
C LEU A 92 -0.99 -5.59 49.53
N HIS A 93 -0.91 -6.36 50.62
CA HIS A 93 -0.78 -7.81 50.53
C HIS A 93 -1.94 -8.45 49.75
N SER A 94 -3.16 -7.99 49.99
CA SER A 94 -4.34 -8.49 49.26
C SER A 94 -4.27 -8.18 47.77
N LEU A 95 -3.84 -6.96 47.41
CA LEU A 95 -3.63 -6.56 46.02
C LEU A 95 -2.54 -7.40 45.35
N LEU A 96 -1.41 -7.63 46.01
CA LEU A 96 -0.30 -8.45 45.49
C LEU A 96 -0.71 -9.92 45.27
N GLN A 97 -1.65 -10.45 46.06
CA GLN A 97 -2.18 -11.81 45.86
C GLN A 97 -3.16 -11.89 44.68
N GLN A 98 -3.90 -10.81 44.39
CA GLN A 98 -4.87 -10.74 43.31
C GLN A 98 -4.24 -10.37 41.97
N ASP A 99 -3.25 -9.48 42.01
CA ASP A 99 -2.59 -8.88 40.85
C ASP A 99 -1.25 -9.57 40.60
N ASN A 100 -1.32 -10.80 40.11
CA ASN A 100 -0.14 -11.62 39.79
C ASN A 100 0.54 -11.20 38.47
N ARG A 101 0.32 -9.97 38.00
CA ARG A 101 0.74 -9.48 36.69
C ARG A 101 1.93 -8.52 36.85
N GLU A 102 3.04 -8.84 36.21
CA GLU A 102 4.17 -7.91 36.02
C GLU A 102 3.87 -6.71 35.09
N HIS A 103 2.59 -6.36 34.87
CA HIS A 103 2.23 -5.40 33.82
C HIS A 103 1.06 -4.50 34.23
N GLY A 104 1.39 -3.30 34.74
CA GLY A 104 0.44 -2.20 34.93
C GLY A 104 0.62 -1.48 36.27
N VAL A 105 0.23 -0.20 36.31
CA VAL A 105 0.14 0.58 37.56
C VAL A 105 -1.28 0.43 38.10
N SER A 106 -1.40 -0.05 39.33
CA SER A 106 -2.67 -0.28 40.02
C SER A 106 -2.88 0.77 41.10
N TYR A 107 -4.08 1.34 41.17
CA TYR A 107 -4.47 2.18 42.29
C TYR A 107 -4.62 1.34 43.55
N ALA A 108 -3.90 1.70 44.62
CA ALA A 108 -3.99 0.98 45.87
C ALA A 108 -5.04 1.60 46.80
N PHE A 109 -4.86 2.86 47.18
CA PHE A 109 -5.73 3.58 48.12
C PHE A 109 -5.37 5.07 48.22
N THR A 110 -6.23 5.86 48.87
CA THR A 110 -5.90 7.24 49.29
C THR A 110 -5.50 7.24 50.76
N LEU A 111 -4.38 7.88 51.09
CA LEU A 111 -4.05 8.28 52.45
C LEU A 111 -4.72 9.63 52.78
N PRO A 112 -5.41 9.74 53.93
CA PRO A 112 -6.04 10.99 54.33
C PRO A 112 -4.99 12.07 54.61
N ALA A 113 -5.39 13.33 54.46
CA ALA A 113 -4.55 14.47 54.82
C ALA A 113 -4.12 14.40 56.29
N ARG A 114 -2.84 14.72 56.57
CA ARG A 114 -2.25 14.76 57.91
C ARG A 114 -1.72 16.17 58.18
N SER A 115 -1.30 16.49 59.41
CA SER A 115 -0.84 17.84 59.76
C SER A 115 0.35 18.26 58.88
N GLY A 116 0.14 19.25 58.00
CA GLY A 116 1.15 19.72 57.04
C GLY A 116 1.30 18.90 55.76
N VAL A 117 0.52 17.81 55.58
CA VAL A 117 0.61 16.88 54.44
C VAL A 117 -0.76 16.73 53.77
N ALA A 118 -0.82 16.92 52.46
CA ALA A 118 -2.05 16.75 51.67
C ALA A 118 -2.54 15.29 51.68
N ALA A 119 -3.80 15.06 51.30
CA ALA A 119 -4.24 13.70 50.99
C ALA A 119 -3.45 13.18 49.78
N LEU A 120 -3.04 11.90 49.83
CA LEU A 120 -2.17 11.30 48.82
C LEU A 120 -2.85 10.07 48.21
N ASP A 121 -2.92 10.03 46.89
CA ASP A 121 -3.23 8.80 46.17
C ASP A 121 -1.98 7.94 46.07
N VAL A 122 -2.13 6.66 46.38
CA VAL A 122 -1.06 5.67 46.37
C VAL A 122 -1.28 4.70 45.22
N CYS A 123 -0.35 4.70 44.29
CA CYS A 123 -0.30 3.75 43.18
C CYS A 123 0.79 2.71 43.42
N MET A 124 0.57 1.49 42.94
CA MET A 124 1.48 0.36 43.11
C MET A 124 1.74 -0.34 41.78
N HIS A 125 2.97 -0.79 41.56
CA HIS A 125 3.27 -1.78 40.53
C HIS A 125 4.42 -2.69 40.98
N ILE A 126 4.61 -3.80 40.27
CA ILE A 126 5.72 -4.72 40.47
C ILE A 126 6.73 -4.52 39.34
N SER A 127 8.02 -4.44 39.68
CA SER A 127 9.13 -4.36 38.72
C SER A 127 10.32 -5.17 39.24
N ASP A 128 10.81 -6.13 38.45
CA ASP A 128 11.96 -6.99 38.79
C ASP A 128 11.87 -7.63 40.20
N GLY A 129 10.67 -8.07 40.60
CA GLY A 129 10.44 -8.67 41.91
C GLY A 129 10.44 -7.68 43.09
N LEU A 130 10.33 -6.38 42.82
CA LEU A 130 10.19 -5.30 43.79
C LEU A 130 8.79 -4.69 43.71
N VAL A 131 8.27 -4.22 44.84
CA VAL A 131 7.02 -3.45 44.88
C VAL A 131 7.36 -1.97 44.89
N VAL A 132 6.87 -1.23 43.90
CA VAL A 132 7.06 0.21 43.81
C VAL A 132 5.76 0.91 44.20
N LEU A 133 5.84 1.81 45.19
CA LEU A 133 4.75 2.67 45.62
C LEU A 133 5.04 4.12 45.23
N GLU A 134 4.07 4.74 44.56
CA GLU A 134 4.11 6.15 44.15
C GLU A 134 3.02 6.91 44.90
N PHE A 135 3.40 8.01 45.54
CA PHE A 135 2.52 8.86 46.33
C PHE A 135 2.41 10.22 45.66
N GLU A 136 1.19 10.60 45.29
CA GLU A 136 0.89 11.87 44.64
C GLU A 136 -0.27 12.57 45.35
N ALA A 137 -0.23 13.89 45.44
CA ALA A 137 -1.37 14.64 45.96
C ALA A 137 -2.62 14.37 45.12
N THR A 138 -3.77 14.15 45.77
CA THR A 138 -5.01 13.75 45.07
C THR A 138 -5.53 14.79 44.08
N GLY A 139 -5.08 16.04 44.18
CA GLY A 139 -5.58 17.16 43.37
C GLY A 139 -7.03 17.55 43.68
N GLN A 140 -7.70 16.90 44.64
CA GLN A 140 -9.12 17.14 44.98
C GLN A 140 -9.36 18.37 45.88
N ALA A 141 -8.46 19.35 45.89
CA ALA A 141 -8.62 20.55 46.70
C ALA A 141 -9.85 21.39 46.30
N ASN A 142 -10.35 21.26 45.06
CA ASN A 142 -11.56 21.94 44.59
C ASN A 142 -12.81 21.07 44.80
N LYS A 143 -13.50 21.28 45.93
CA LYS A 143 -14.75 20.62 46.33
C LYS A 143 -15.98 20.87 45.44
N ASN A 144 -15.87 21.62 44.33
CA ASN A 144 -17.06 22.16 43.63
C ASN A 144 -17.45 21.47 42.32
N ALA A 145 -16.72 20.47 41.83
CA ALA A 145 -17.21 19.59 40.76
C ALA A 145 -16.46 18.27 40.82
N GLN A 146 -17.08 17.24 41.37
CA GLN A 146 -16.58 15.88 41.24
C GLN A 146 -16.84 15.47 39.79
N ILE A 147 -15.84 15.67 38.92
CA ILE A 147 -15.94 15.33 37.50
C ILE A 147 -16.12 13.82 37.41
N ASP A 148 -17.26 13.39 36.86
CA ASP A 148 -17.54 11.98 36.61
C ASP A 148 -16.81 11.53 35.34
N TYR A 149 -15.53 11.16 35.50
CA TYR A 149 -14.71 10.64 34.41
C TYR A 149 -15.29 9.36 33.80
N PHE A 150 -16.04 8.56 34.55
CA PHE A 150 -16.66 7.35 34.01
C PHE A 150 -17.73 7.71 32.96
N MET A 151 -18.57 8.70 33.25
CA MET A 151 -19.55 9.21 32.29
C MET A 151 -18.88 9.85 31.06
N LEU A 152 -17.82 10.62 31.25
CA LEU A 152 -17.06 11.22 30.14
C LEU A 152 -16.44 10.17 29.23
N VAL A 153 -15.77 9.17 29.81
CA VAL A 153 -15.15 8.07 29.05
C VAL A 153 -16.23 7.26 28.33
N THR A 154 -17.33 6.91 28.99
CA THR A 154 -18.41 6.14 28.35
C THR A 154 -19.00 6.89 27.15
N ALA A 155 -19.20 8.19 27.28
CA ALA A 155 -19.69 9.02 26.18
C ALA A 155 -18.66 9.14 25.03
N ALA A 156 -17.37 9.29 25.36
CA ALA A 156 -16.29 9.33 24.38
C ALA A 156 -16.17 7.98 23.64
N VAL A 157 -16.22 6.86 24.34
CA VAL A 157 -16.21 5.50 23.74
C VAL A 157 -17.36 5.34 22.77
N GLY A 158 -18.57 5.76 23.13
CA GLY A 158 -19.73 5.70 22.23
C GLY A 158 -19.54 6.49 20.93
N ARG A 159 -18.85 7.63 20.98
CA ARG A 159 -18.52 8.43 19.78
C ARG A 159 -17.40 7.80 18.95
N LEU A 160 -16.39 7.22 19.60
CA LEU A 160 -15.25 6.56 18.94
C LEU A 160 -15.62 5.24 18.26
N GLN A 161 -16.78 4.66 18.55
CA GLN A 161 -17.28 3.45 17.90
C GLN A 161 -17.98 3.72 16.55
N ALA A 162 -18.19 4.98 16.16
CA ALA A 162 -18.82 5.31 14.89
C ALA A 162 -17.89 4.93 13.71
N PRO A 163 -18.38 4.20 12.70
CA PRO A 163 -17.59 3.87 11.51
C PRO A 163 -17.05 5.13 10.83
N SER A 164 -15.73 5.21 10.69
CA SER A 164 -15.03 6.34 10.08
C SER A 164 -13.66 5.91 9.56
N GLY A 165 -13.07 6.68 8.64
CA GLY A 165 -11.69 6.48 8.20
C GLY A 165 -10.69 6.93 9.26
N VAL A 166 -9.41 6.55 9.12
CA VAL A 166 -8.38 6.77 10.15
C VAL A 166 -8.24 8.23 10.56
N GLN A 167 -8.27 9.15 9.61
CA GLN A 167 -8.08 10.57 9.88
C GLN A 167 -9.23 11.16 10.71
N VAL A 168 -10.48 10.85 10.34
CA VAL A 168 -11.68 11.30 11.08
C VAL A 168 -11.70 10.71 12.48
N PHE A 169 -11.38 9.42 12.60
CA PHE A 169 -11.24 8.74 13.88
C PHE A 169 -10.20 9.42 14.78
N CYS A 170 -8.98 9.64 14.27
CA CYS A 170 -7.91 10.29 15.04
C CYS A 170 -8.30 11.72 15.46
N GLN A 171 -9.02 12.45 14.60
CA GLN A 171 -9.54 13.78 14.91
C GLN A 171 -10.55 13.76 16.07
N GLN A 172 -11.41 12.74 16.14
CA GLN A 172 -12.30 12.55 17.28
C GLN A 172 -11.52 12.22 18.56
N VAL A 173 -10.53 11.31 18.48
CA VAL A 173 -9.68 10.93 19.63
C VAL A 173 -9.02 12.16 20.27
N VAL A 174 -8.38 13.03 19.48
CA VAL A 174 -7.71 14.23 20.02
C VAL A 174 -8.70 15.23 20.61
N HIS A 175 -9.92 15.31 20.08
CA HIS A 175 -10.98 16.17 20.61
C HIS A 175 -11.47 15.67 21.97
N GLU A 176 -11.76 14.37 22.10
CA GLU A 176 -12.21 13.76 23.35
C GLU A 176 -11.18 13.90 24.46
N ILE A 177 -9.91 13.63 24.14
CA ILE A 177 -8.82 13.73 25.11
C ILE A 177 -8.61 15.19 25.52
N ARG A 178 -8.71 16.15 24.60
CA ARG A 178 -8.63 17.57 24.97
C ARG A 178 -9.81 17.99 25.84
N ALA A 179 -11.02 17.50 25.56
CA ALA A 179 -12.21 17.82 26.36
C ALA A 179 -12.09 17.28 27.80
N ILE A 180 -11.48 16.11 27.98
CA ILE A 180 -11.27 15.50 29.30
C ILE A 180 -10.10 16.14 30.06
N THR A 181 -9.01 16.45 29.37
CA THR A 181 -7.77 16.93 30.02
C THR A 181 -7.72 18.45 30.15
N GLY A 182 -8.42 19.19 29.30
CA GLY A 182 -8.37 20.66 29.25
C GLY A 182 -7.05 21.24 28.75
N LEU A 183 -6.16 20.42 28.19
CA LEU A 183 -4.83 20.86 27.77
C LEU A 183 -4.87 21.74 26.51
N ASP A 184 -3.84 22.57 26.33
CA ASP A 184 -3.82 23.57 25.27
C ASP A 184 -3.82 22.93 23.88
N ARG A 185 -3.06 21.85 23.70
CA ARG A 185 -2.91 21.11 22.44
C ARG A 185 -2.91 19.60 22.68
N VAL A 186 -3.60 18.86 21.82
CA VAL A 186 -3.61 17.40 21.75
C VAL A 186 -3.45 16.97 20.30
N MET A 187 -2.51 16.07 20.04
CA MET A 187 -2.13 15.63 18.70
C MET A 187 -2.15 14.11 18.60
N ALA A 188 -2.56 13.59 17.45
CA ALA A 188 -2.31 12.22 17.06
C ALA A 188 -1.07 12.19 16.17
N TYR A 189 -0.01 11.59 16.68
CA TYR A 189 1.30 11.47 16.03
C TYR A 189 1.48 10.05 15.52
N ARG A 190 1.59 9.87 14.20
CA ARG A 190 1.75 8.56 13.55
C ARG A 190 3.22 8.32 13.21
N PHE A 191 3.73 7.12 13.49
CA PHE A 191 5.04 6.69 12.97
C PHE A 191 4.91 6.11 11.56
N HIS A 192 5.85 6.48 10.69
CA HIS A 192 6.06 5.90 9.37
C HIS A 192 7.06 4.73 9.43
N PRO A 193 7.23 3.93 8.35
CA PRO A 193 8.10 2.75 8.36
C PRO A 193 9.58 3.02 8.72
N ASP A 194 10.08 4.21 8.44
CA ASP A 194 11.43 4.71 8.78
C ASP A 194 11.49 5.38 10.18
N TYR A 195 10.40 5.32 10.94
CA TYR A 195 10.21 5.90 12.27
C TYR A 195 10.24 7.43 12.36
N HIS A 196 10.27 8.16 11.23
CA HIS A 196 9.83 9.55 11.30
C HIS A 196 8.33 9.56 11.65
N GLY A 197 7.83 10.66 12.18
CA GLY A 197 6.41 10.72 12.47
C GLY A 197 5.76 12.02 12.06
N GLU A 198 4.44 11.96 12.01
CA GLU A 198 3.59 12.97 11.40
C GLU A 198 2.38 13.24 12.30
N VAL A 199 2.03 14.51 12.47
CA VAL A 199 0.79 14.90 13.14
C VAL A 199 -0.38 14.76 12.17
N ILE A 200 -1.16 13.69 12.30
CA ILE A 200 -2.27 13.37 11.39
C ILE A 200 -3.63 13.91 11.87
N ALA A 201 -3.72 14.32 13.14
CA ALA A 201 -4.89 14.96 13.72
C ALA A 201 -4.48 15.87 14.87
N GLU A 202 -5.23 16.95 15.07
CA GLU A 202 -4.90 17.97 16.06
C GLU A 202 -6.15 18.63 16.65
N SER A 203 -6.17 18.81 17.96
CA SER A 203 -7.10 19.68 18.66
C SER A 203 -6.31 20.64 19.53
N LYS A 204 -6.49 21.95 19.33
CA LYS A 204 -5.69 22.98 19.97
C LYS A 204 -6.54 24.19 20.37
N ARG A 205 -5.97 25.06 21.19
CA ARG A 205 -6.47 26.42 21.42
C ARG A 205 -6.36 27.25 20.12
N ASP A 206 -7.28 28.20 19.92
CA ASP A 206 -7.41 28.89 18.63
C ASP A 206 -6.21 29.78 18.28
N ASP A 207 -5.56 30.37 19.29
CA ASP A 207 -4.41 31.27 19.18
C ASP A 207 -3.06 30.57 18.92
N LEU A 208 -2.99 29.25 19.01
CA LEU A 208 -1.77 28.50 18.75
C LEU A 208 -1.60 28.19 17.26
N GLU A 209 -0.38 28.22 16.74
CA GLU A 209 -0.11 27.79 15.35
C GLU A 209 -0.44 26.29 15.16
N PRO A 210 -1.05 25.88 14.03
CA PRO A 210 -1.36 24.49 13.77
C PRO A 210 -0.09 23.69 13.43
N TRP A 211 0.00 22.46 13.96
CA TRP A 211 1.07 21.51 13.60
C TRP A 211 0.55 20.32 12.79
N LEU A 212 -0.74 20.32 12.45
CA LEU A 212 -1.33 19.32 11.56
C LEU A 212 -0.55 19.21 10.23
N GLY A 213 -0.15 17.98 9.90
CA GLY A 213 0.64 17.65 8.71
C GLY A 213 2.14 17.90 8.84
N LEU A 214 2.63 18.31 10.02
CA LEU A 214 4.07 18.45 10.25
C LEU A 214 4.72 17.08 10.49
N HIS A 215 5.87 16.88 9.86
CA HIS A 215 6.74 15.72 10.03
C HIS A 215 7.89 16.03 11.00
N TYR A 216 8.32 15.00 11.72
CA TYR A 216 9.35 15.05 12.74
C TYR A 216 10.30 13.87 12.55
N PRO A 217 11.63 14.08 12.61
CA PRO A 217 12.61 13.04 12.36
C PRO A 217 12.58 11.96 13.44
N ALA A 218 13.01 10.75 13.09
CA ALA A 218 13.07 9.61 14.00
C ALA A 218 13.95 9.84 15.25
N SER A 219 14.85 10.83 15.20
CA SER A 219 15.72 11.23 16.31
C SER A 219 14.97 11.96 17.44
N ASP A 220 13.81 12.57 17.17
CA ASP A 220 13.05 13.31 18.19
C ASP A 220 12.43 12.35 19.22
N ILE A 221 12.15 11.11 18.82
CA ILE A 221 11.71 10.02 19.69
C ILE A 221 12.61 8.80 19.45
N PRO A 222 13.77 8.71 20.13
CA PRO A 222 14.75 7.64 19.93
C PRO A 222 14.19 6.22 20.15
N ALA A 223 14.88 5.21 19.62
CA ALA A 223 14.45 3.81 19.71
C ALA A 223 14.14 3.36 21.14
N GLN A 224 15.00 3.70 22.10
CA GLN A 224 14.80 3.41 23.52
C GLN A 224 13.51 4.01 24.10
N ALA A 225 13.13 5.22 23.66
CA ALA A 225 11.88 5.86 24.08
C ALA A 225 10.67 5.18 23.45
N ARG A 226 10.76 4.79 22.17
CA ARG A 226 9.71 4.02 21.48
C ARG A 226 9.48 2.66 22.17
N ASP A 227 10.54 1.98 22.58
CA ASP A 227 10.44 0.69 23.29
C ASP A 227 9.82 0.81 24.69
N ILE A 228 9.94 1.97 25.35
CA ILE A 228 9.16 2.26 26.56
C ILE A 228 7.67 2.34 26.23
N TYR A 229 7.25 3.08 25.19
CA TYR A 229 5.83 3.23 24.84
C TYR A 229 5.17 1.95 24.29
N LYS A 230 5.96 0.95 23.86
CA LYS A 230 5.45 -0.41 23.61
C LYS A 230 4.98 -1.12 24.88
N ARG A 231 5.52 -0.74 26.05
CA ARG A 231 5.20 -1.34 27.36
C ARG A 231 4.32 -0.42 28.21
N LEU A 232 4.56 0.89 28.19
CA LEU A 232 3.84 1.93 28.93
C LEU A 232 2.69 2.54 28.10
N TRP A 233 1.49 2.64 28.68
CA TRP A 233 0.34 3.26 28.00
C TRP A 233 0.29 4.76 28.12
N ILE A 234 0.71 5.32 29.26
CA ILE A 234 0.58 6.74 29.56
C ILE A 234 1.80 7.27 30.31
N ARG A 235 2.23 8.48 29.97
CA ARG A 235 3.41 9.12 30.55
C ARG A 235 3.11 10.59 30.90
N PRO A 236 2.96 10.91 32.20
CA PRO A 236 2.80 12.29 32.65
C PRO A 236 4.15 12.98 32.88
N LEU A 237 4.18 14.28 32.55
CA LEU A 237 5.23 15.24 32.93
C LEU A 237 4.54 16.58 33.27
N PRO A 238 4.06 16.77 34.51
CA PRO A 238 3.36 17.97 34.96
C PRO A 238 4.18 19.26 34.89
N ASP A 239 5.50 19.17 35.02
CA ASP A 239 6.41 20.33 34.96
C ASP A 239 7.77 19.90 34.40
N ALA A 240 8.06 20.31 33.17
CA ALA A 240 9.33 20.04 32.50
C ALA A 240 10.51 20.80 33.12
N ALA A 241 10.25 21.94 33.77
CA ALA A 241 11.27 22.71 34.50
C ALA A 241 11.30 22.35 36.00
N GLY A 242 10.46 21.40 36.42
CA GLY A 242 10.33 20.98 37.81
C GLY A 242 11.60 20.29 38.33
N PRO A 243 11.87 20.38 39.64
CA PRO A 243 13.04 19.76 40.22
C PRO A 243 12.92 18.22 40.18
N LEU A 244 14.07 17.57 39.99
CA LEU A 244 14.23 16.12 40.13
C LEU A 244 14.83 15.80 41.50
N VAL A 245 14.38 14.68 42.08
CA VAL A 245 14.81 14.19 43.38
C VAL A 245 15.31 12.75 43.26
N GLU A 246 16.38 12.41 43.97
CA GLU A 246 17.04 11.10 43.86
C GLU A 246 16.40 10.03 44.73
N LEU A 247 16.60 8.77 44.33
CA LEU A 247 16.42 7.62 45.21
C LEU A 247 17.61 7.46 46.15
N ILE A 248 17.31 7.18 47.42
CA ILE A 248 18.27 6.89 48.47
C ILE A 248 18.02 5.46 48.96
N PRO A 249 19.03 4.56 48.87
CA PRO A 249 20.19 4.64 47.97
C PRO A 249 19.78 4.53 46.48
N LEU A 250 20.67 4.90 45.55
CA LEU A 250 20.42 4.80 44.09
C LEU A 250 20.37 3.35 43.60
N ALA A 251 21.23 2.49 44.14
CA ALA A 251 21.21 1.06 43.87
C ALA A 251 20.36 0.35 44.92
N ASN A 252 19.61 -0.66 44.48
CA ASN A 252 18.91 -1.55 45.38
C ASN A 252 19.93 -2.23 46.34
N PRO A 253 19.72 -2.17 47.66
CA PRO A 253 20.65 -2.74 48.63
C PRO A 253 20.87 -4.26 48.52
N ASP A 254 19.85 -4.99 48.07
CA ASP A 254 19.89 -6.45 47.99
C ASP A 254 20.56 -6.93 46.69
N THR A 255 20.39 -6.20 45.57
CA THR A 255 20.86 -6.63 44.25
C THR A 255 22.01 -5.80 43.66
N GLY A 256 22.27 -4.61 44.20
CA GLY A 256 23.23 -3.65 43.65
C GLY A 256 22.81 -3.00 42.32
N LYS A 257 21.62 -3.32 41.79
CA LYS A 257 21.12 -2.82 40.50
C LYS A 257 20.31 -1.53 40.68
N ALA A 258 20.26 -0.70 39.64
CA ALA A 258 19.33 0.43 39.58
C ALA A 258 17.88 -0.06 39.41
N LEU A 259 16.93 0.70 39.92
CA LEU A 259 15.50 0.43 39.76
C LEU A 259 15.07 0.69 38.31
N ASP A 260 14.42 -0.28 37.65
CA ASP A 260 13.68 -0.01 36.41
C ASP A 260 12.42 0.80 36.73
N MET A 261 12.37 2.02 36.21
CA MET A 261 11.30 2.98 36.45
C MET A 261 10.36 3.10 35.24
N THR A 262 10.41 2.15 34.29
CA THR A 262 9.62 2.17 33.04
C THR A 262 8.13 2.42 33.31
N HIS A 263 7.58 1.83 34.37
CA HIS A 263 6.17 1.96 34.75
C HIS A 263 5.89 3.09 35.75
N CYS A 264 6.90 3.75 36.30
CA CYS A 264 6.71 4.82 37.26
C CYS A 264 6.13 6.08 36.58
N ALA A 265 4.98 6.54 37.04
CA ALA A 265 4.42 7.83 36.62
C ALA A 265 5.36 8.99 37.00
N LEU A 266 5.99 8.91 38.17
CA LEU A 266 6.91 9.87 38.73
C LEU A 266 8.33 9.80 38.15
N ARG A 267 8.67 8.83 37.28
CA ARG A 267 10.04 8.71 36.74
C ARG A 267 10.59 10.06 36.28
N GLY A 268 11.88 10.35 36.50
CA GLY A 268 12.53 11.56 36.02
C GLY A 268 12.54 11.63 34.49
N ALA A 269 12.35 12.84 33.94
CA ALA A 269 12.49 13.08 32.51
C ALA A 269 13.95 13.35 32.14
N SER A 270 14.36 12.89 30.95
CA SER A 270 15.66 13.22 30.36
C SER A 270 15.85 14.73 30.25
N VAL A 271 17.06 15.23 30.54
CA VAL A 271 17.41 16.65 30.36
C VAL A 271 17.24 17.07 28.90
N MET A 272 17.56 16.20 27.94
CA MET A 272 17.37 16.50 26.52
C MET A 272 15.90 16.62 26.17
N TYR A 273 15.04 15.79 26.77
CA TYR A 273 13.60 15.88 26.53
C TYR A 273 12.99 17.15 27.12
N THR A 274 13.42 17.57 28.32
CA THR A 274 12.92 18.82 28.93
C THR A 274 13.41 20.06 28.18
N GLU A 275 14.66 20.07 27.70
CA GLU A 275 15.19 21.09 26.80
C GLU A 275 14.38 21.15 25.47
N TYR A 276 14.05 20.00 24.90
CA TYR A 276 13.20 19.91 23.69
C TYR A 276 11.82 20.55 23.92
N LEU A 277 11.16 20.23 25.04
CA LEU A 277 9.85 20.80 25.40
C LEU A 277 9.93 22.31 25.63
N ALA A 278 11.00 22.78 26.29
CA ALA A 278 11.22 24.21 26.51
C ALA A 278 11.36 24.97 25.17
N ASN A 279 12.09 24.41 24.20
CA ASN A 279 12.23 24.99 22.86
C ASN A 279 10.88 25.02 22.10
N MET A 280 9.95 24.12 22.41
CA MET A 280 8.58 24.10 21.86
C MET A 280 7.59 25.02 22.62
N GLY A 281 7.99 25.61 23.74
CA GLY A 281 7.11 26.39 24.60
C GLY A 281 6.11 25.55 25.42
N ALA A 282 6.39 24.26 25.62
CA ALA A 282 5.57 23.36 26.43
C ALA A 282 6.18 23.18 27.83
N ALA A 283 5.41 23.50 28.87
CA ALA A 283 5.81 23.32 30.26
C ALA A 283 5.31 22.00 30.86
N ALA A 284 4.23 21.43 30.33
CA ALA A 284 3.70 20.14 30.75
C ALA A 284 3.30 19.29 29.54
N THR A 285 3.39 17.97 29.69
CA THR A 285 2.97 17.03 28.66
C THR A 285 2.38 15.75 29.24
N LEU A 286 1.41 15.21 28.52
CA LEU A 286 0.83 13.89 28.78
C LEU A 286 0.87 13.12 27.47
N VAL A 287 1.59 12.01 27.45
CA VAL A 287 1.77 11.20 26.24
C VAL A 287 1.10 9.85 26.44
N MET A 288 0.31 9.40 25.47
CA MET A 288 -0.30 8.07 25.47
C MET A 288 0.12 7.27 24.24
N ALA A 289 0.25 5.96 24.38
CA ALA A 289 0.58 5.07 23.27
C ALA A 289 -0.67 4.70 22.45
N ILE A 290 -0.53 4.72 21.12
CA ILE A 290 -1.47 4.09 20.20
C ILE A 290 -0.80 2.83 19.66
N ARG A 291 -1.38 1.67 19.95
CA ARG A 291 -0.79 0.37 19.59
C ARG A 291 -1.62 -0.35 18.54
N ARG A 292 -0.96 -1.11 17.68
CA ARG A 292 -1.58 -1.98 16.68
C ARG A 292 -0.85 -3.31 16.64
N ASP A 293 -1.59 -4.40 16.84
CA ASP A 293 -1.07 -5.78 16.81
C ASP A 293 0.15 -5.99 17.74
N GLY A 294 0.16 -5.30 18.89
CA GLY A 294 1.22 -5.38 19.89
C GLY A 294 2.40 -4.43 19.65
N ASP A 295 2.45 -3.72 18.51
CA ASP A 295 3.51 -2.76 18.20
C ASP A 295 3.04 -1.30 18.32
N LEU A 296 3.99 -0.38 18.45
CA LEU A 296 3.73 1.06 18.56
C LEU A 296 3.40 1.64 17.18
N TRP A 297 2.13 2.02 16.98
CA TRP A 297 1.68 2.65 15.73
C TRP A 297 1.86 4.17 15.76
N GLY A 298 1.64 4.76 16.93
CA GLY A 298 1.69 6.21 17.11
C GLY A 298 1.56 6.60 18.58
N LEU A 299 1.45 7.91 18.81
CA LEU A 299 1.27 8.50 20.12
C LEU A 299 0.14 9.51 20.09
N ILE A 300 -0.55 9.66 21.21
CA ILE A 300 -1.37 10.84 21.49
C ILE A 300 -0.54 11.74 22.37
N VAL A 301 -0.16 12.91 21.86
CA VAL A 301 0.74 13.84 22.53
C VAL A 301 -0.07 15.06 22.95
N CYS A 302 -0.20 15.25 24.26
CA CYS A 302 -0.82 16.42 24.83
C CYS A 302 0.23 17.39 25.37
N GLN A 303 0.03 18.69 25.17
CA GLN A 303 0.94 19.74 25.63
C GLN A 303 0.16 20.88 26.28
N HIS A 304 0.80 21.49 27.27
CA HIS A 304 0.31 22.68 27.97
C HIS A 304 1.45 23.67 28.16
N ASN A 305 1.14 24.97 28.02
CA ASN A 305 2.15 26.02 28.07
C ASN A 305 2.56 26.37 29.51
N THR A 306 1.79 25.95 30.51
CA THR A 306 2.10 26.14 31.94
C THR A 306 2.15 24.79 32.67
N PRO A 307 2.90 24.68 33.79
CA PRO A 307 2.84 23.51 34.64
C PRO A 307 1.40 23.18 35.04
N THR A 308 1.04 21.91 35.06
CA THR A 308 -0.31 21.46 35.41
C THR A 308 -0.27 20.10 36.08
N GLN A 309 -1.31 19.75 36.84
CA GLN A 309 -1.39 18.47 37.53
C GLN A 309 -2.10 17.43 36.67
N PHE A 310 -1.68 16.18 36.80
CA PHE A 310 -2.35 15.03 36.18
C PHE A 310 -2.81 14.05 37.26
N PRO A 311 -3.92 14.30 37.98
CA PRO A 311 -4.42 13.38 39.01
C PRO A 311 -4.63 11.97 38.45
N TYR A 312 -4.52 10.95 39.30
CA TYR A 312 -4.63 9.55 38.88
C TYR A 312 -5.89 9.26 38.06
N GLN A 313 -7.04 9.81 38.46
CA GLN A 313 -8.33 9.60 37.79
C GLN A 313 -8.33 10.09 36.33
N VAL A 314 -7.71 11.24 36.07
CA VAL A 314 -7.54 11.77 34.70
C VAL A 314 -6.68 10.83 33.88
N ARG A 315 -5.55 10.38 34.46
CA ARG A 315 -4.61 9.48 33.78
C ARG A 315 -5.27 8.13 33.46
N ALA A 316 -6.00 7.55 34.40
CA ALA A 316 -6.73 6.29 34.21
C ALA A 316 -7.80 6.42 33.12
N ALA A 317 -8.54 7.55 33.08
CA ALA A 317 -9.51 7.83 32.02
C ALA A 317 -8.84 7.95 30.64
N CYS A 318 -7.72 8.68 30.56
CA CYS A 318 -6.95 8.86 29.33
C CYS A 318 -6.32 7.54 28.86
N GLU A 319 -5.79 6.73 29.77
CA GLU A 319 -5.23 5.41 29.49
C GLU A 319 -6.31 4.47 28.93
N LEU A 320 -7.48 4.42 29.54
CA LEU A 320 -8.60 3.62 29.03
C LEU A 320 -9.02 4.07 27.63
N LEU A 321 -9.07 5.39 27.38
CA LEU A 321 -9.36 5.92 26.05
C LEU A 321 -8.27 5.59 25.02
N ALA A 322 -6.99 5.62 25.41
CA ALA A 322 -5.89 5.23 24.53
C ALA A 322 -5.95 3.74 24.16
N GLN A 323 -6.33 2.88 25.11
CA GLN A 323 -6.56 1.45 24.87
C GLN A 323 -7.74 1.22 23.93
N VAL A 324 -8.88 1.86 24.19
CA VAL A 324 -10.06 1.78 23.30
C VAL A 324 -9.72 2.35 21.92
N ALA A 325 -9.01 3.47 21.85
CA ALA A 325 -8.62 4.08 20.60
C ALA A 325 -7.70 3.17 19.78
N SER A 326 -6.75 2.49 20.43
CA SER A 326 -5.88 1.49 19.80
C SER A 326 -6.68 0.33 19.19
N LEU A 327 -7.72 -0.15 19.90
CA LEU A 327 -8.61 -1.19 19.39
C LEU A 327 -9.48 -0.70 18.22
N GLN A 328 -10.08 0.49 18.35
CA GLN A 328 -10.96 1.07 17.34
C GLN A 328 -10.21 1.53 16.09
N LEU A 329 -8.94 1.94 16.21
CA LEU A 329 -8.09 2.27 15.06
C LEU A 329 -8.01 1.10 14.08
N LYS A 330 -7.85 -0.13 14.58
CA LYS A 330 -7.83 -1.34 13.75
C LYS A 330 -9.15 -1.53 13.00
N SER A 331 -10.27 -1.26 13.69
CA SER A 331 -11.61 -1.30 13.08
C SER A 331 -11.78 -0.24 11.99
N ALA A 332 -11.37 1.01 12.27
CA ALA A 332 -11.42 2.12 11.31
C ALA A 332 -10.57 1.83 10.05
N GLN A 333 -9.33 1.37 10.23
CA GLN A 333 -8.47 0.93 9.12
C GLN A 333 -9.11 -0.19 8.30
N GLY A 334 -9.66 -1.20 8.97
CA GLY A 334 -10.31 -2.32 8.31
C GLY A 334 -11.53 -1.90 7.50
N ALA A 335 -12.34 -0.98 8.03
CA ALA A 335 -13.52 -0.44 7.33
C ALA A 335 -13.13 0.36 6.07
N GLU A 336 -12.11 1.22 6.18
CA GLU A 336 -11.58 2.00 5.05
C GLU A 336 -10.99 1.10 3.96
N GLN A 337 -10.17 0.11 4.34
CA GLN A 337 -9.61 -0.87 3.40
C GLN A 337 -10.68 -1.74 2.75
N LEU A 338 -11.69 -2.18 3.51
CA LEU A 338 -12.80 -2.98 2.97
C LEU A 338 -13.64 -2.17 1.98
N ALA A 339 -13.97 -0.91 2.32
CA ALA A 339 -14.71 -0.03 1.42
C ALA A 339 -13.94 0.19 0.10
N TYR A 340 -12.62 0.40 0.18
CA TYR A 340 -11.79 0.54 -1.00
C TYR A 340 -11.73 -0.74 -1.83
N ARG A 341 -11.58 -1.91 -1.19
CA ARG A 341 -11.60 -3.23 -1.85
C ARG A 341 -12.92 -3.47 -2.58
N LEU A 342 -14.06 -3.23 -1.93
CA LEU A 342 -15.38 -3.43 -2.55
C LEU A 342 -15.58 -2.52 -3.75
N LYS A 343 -15.10 -1.27 -3.70
CA LYS A 343 -15.10 -0.36 -4.85
C LYS A 343 -14.28 -0.95 -6.01
N LEU A 344 -13.05 -1.40 -5.74
CA LEU A 344 -12.15 -2.01 -6.73
C LEU A 344 -12.80 -3.24 -7.40
N GLU A 345 -13.34 -4.16 -6.60
CA GLU A 345 -14.00 -5.38 -7.07
C GLU A 345 -15.22 -5.08 -7.94
N GLU A 346 -16.05 -4.10 -7.55
CA GLU A 346 -17.23 -3.72 -8.34
C GLU A 346 -16.85 -3.12 -9.69
N VAL A 347 -15.83 -2.24 -9.73
CA VAL A 347 -15.35 -1.69 -11.01
C VAL A 347 -14.77 -2.80 -11.89
N HIS A 348 -13.90 -3.67 -11.37
CA HIS A 348 -13.34 -4.79 -12.12
C HIS A 348 -14.44 -5.71 -12.68
N ARG A 349 -15.47 -6.02 -11.88
CA ARG A 349 -16.61 -6.81 -12.34
C ARG A 349 -17.33 -6.15 -13.52
N GLN A 350 -17.58 -4.84 -13.47
CA GLN A 350 -18.22 -4.11 -14.57
C GLN A 350 -17.35 -4.10 -15.84
N LEU A 351 -16.04 -3.94 -15.69
CA LEU A 351 -15.06 -3.98 -16.78
C LEU A 351 -15.05 -5.34 -17.50
N ILE A 352 -15.02 -6.44 -16.74
CA ILE A 352 -14.99 -7.80 -17.29
C ILE A 352 -16.30 -8.14 -18.01
N VAL A 353 -17.46 -7.81 -17.41
CA VAL A 353 -18.77 -8.04 -18.04
C VAL A 353 -18.90 -7.28 -19.36
N ARG A 354 -18.39 -6.04 -19.43
CA ARG A 354 -18.40 -5.26 -20.68
C ARG A 354 -17.47 -5.85 -21.73
N SER A 355 -16.23 -6.14 -21.35
CA SER A 355 -15.23 -6.72 -22.26
C SER A 355 -15.69 -8.06 -22.84
N SER A 356 -16.41 -8.86 -22.05
CA SER A 356 -17.05 -10.10 -22.51
C SER A 356 -18.15 -9.89 -23.55
N ARG A 357 -18.85 -8.74 -23.55
CA ARG A 357 -19.93 -8.44 -24.51
C ARG A 357 -19.42 -7.84 -25.81
N GLU A 358 -18.49 -6.89 -25.70
CA GLU A 358 -17.88 -6.24 -26.86
C GLU A 358 -16.85 -7.14 -27.53
N GLY A 359 -16.35 -8.13 -26.79
CA GLY A 359 -15.37 -9.07 -27.28
C GLY A 359 -14.06 -8.39 -27.62
N ASP A 360 -13.61 -7.37 -26.87
CA ASP A 360 -12.25 -6.83 -26.97
C ASP A 360 -11.77 -6.20 -25.67
N LEU A 361 -10.44 -6.15 -25.49
CA LEU A 361 -9.82 -5.54 -24.30
C LEU A 361 -9.88 -4.00 -24.34
N VAL A 362 -10.20 -3.41 -25.49
CA VAL A 362 -10.47 -1.97 -25.66
C VAL A 362 -11.49 -1.46 -24.64
N ALA A 363 -12.48 -2.27 -24.29
CA ALA A 363 -13.53 -1.92 -23.35
C ALA A 363 -13.01 -1.56 -21.95
N LEU A 364 -11.80 -2.00 -21.60
CA LEU A 364 -11.13 -1.72 -20.33
C LEU A 364 -10.60 -0.28 -20.24
N THR A 365 -10.33 0.36 -21.38
CA THR A 365 -9.72 1.70 -21.44
C THR A 365 -10.62 2.76 -22.10
N ALA A 366 -11.49 2.37 -23.04
CA ALA A 366 -12.21 3.31 -23.90
C ALA A 366 -13.50 3.90 -23.29
N HIS A 367 -14.05 3.31 -22.22
CA HIS A 367 -15.36 3.65 -21.68
C HIS A 367 -15.34 3.76 -20.15
N GLN A 368 -16.30 4.49 -19.56
CA GLN A 368 -16.44 4.58 -18.09
C GLN A 368 -17.41 3.51 -17.53
N PRO A 369 -17.09 2.86 -16.40
CA PRO A 369 -15.77 2.92 -15.75
C PRO A 369 -14.71 2.22 -16.61
N SER A 370 -13.47 2.64 -16.41
CA SER A 370 -12.22 2.22 -17.02
C SER A 370 -11.26 1.67 -15.95
N LEU A 371 -10.05 1.24 -16.33
CA LEU A 371 -9.00 0.85 -15.39
C LEU A 371 -8.63 1.92 -14.34
N LEU A 372 -8.89 3.20 -14.60
CA LEU A 372 -8.61 4.32 -13.67
C LEU A 372 -9.70 4.55 -12.64
N ASP A 373 -10.92 4.06 -12.88
CA ASP A 373 -12.02 4.22 -11.93
C ASP A 373 -11.88 3.25 -10.74
N ALA A 374 -11.10 2.19 -10.95
CA ALA A 374 -10.77 1.17 -9.95
C ALA A 374 -9.67 1.67 -9.02
N ILE A 375 -8.50 1.99 -9.57
CA ILE A 375 -7.27 2.32 -8.84
C ILE A 375 -6.96 3.80 -9.02
N ASP A 376 -6.62 4.50 -7.93
CA ASP A 376 -6.21 5.91 -7.97
C ASP A 376 -4.85 6.06 -8.67
N ALA A 377 -4.89 6.18 -9.99
CA ALA A 377 -3.77 6.30 -10.90
C ALA A 377 -4.09 7.37 -11.96
N ALA A 378 -3.08 8.00 -12.53
CA ALA A 378 -3.29 9.03 -13.57
C ALA A 378 -3.39 8.44 -14.96
N GLY A 379 -2.80 7.26 -15.19
CA GLY A 379 -2.83 6.58 -16.48
C GLY A 379 -2.76 5.07 -16.35
N ALA A 380 -3.29 4.37 -17.34
CA ALA A 380 -3.18 2.93 -17.45
C ALA A 380 -3.04 2.53 -18.93
N ALA A 381 -2.28 1.47 -19.19
CA ALA A 381 -2.04 0.93 -20.52
C ALA A 381 -2.10 -0.60 -20.53
N ILE A 382 -2.69 -1.15 -21.58
CA ILE A 382 -2.74 -2.58 -21.88
C ILE A 382 -1.98 -2.82 -23.18
N TYR A 383 -1.13 -3.82 -23.19
CA TYR A 383 -0.50 -4.34 -24.39
C TYR A 383 -1.04 -5.73 -24.71
N ASP A 384 -1.51 -5.94 -25.93
CA ASP A 384 -1.87 -7.25 -26.53
C ASP A 384 -1.84 -7.09 -28.05
N LEU A 385 -1.65 -8.20 -28.78
CA LEU A 385 -1.69 -8.21 -30.26
C LEU A 385 -0.84 -7.12 -30.95
N ASN A 386 0.34 -6.82 -30.38
CA ASN A 386 1.27 -5.78 -30.86
C ASN A 386 0.68 -4.35 -30.89
N ARG A 387 -0.26 -4.05 -29.98
CA ARG A 387 -0.88 -2.73 -29.88
C ARG A 387 -1.04 -2.31 -28.42
N TRP A 388 -0.92 -1.00 -28.19
CA TRP A 388 -1.26 -0.35 -26.93
C TRP A 388 -2.71 0.14 -26.93
N TRP A 389 -3.40 -0.08 -25.81
CA TRP A 389 -4.63 0.61 -25.44
C TRP A 389 -4.40 1.34 -24.14
N SER A 390 -4.61 2.65 -24.14
CA SER A 390 -4.31 3.51 -22.99
C SER A 390 -5.52 4.34 -22.57
N VAL A 391 -5.50 4.75 -21.30
CA VAL A 391 -6.46 5.67 -20.71
C VAL A 391 -5.73 6.59 -19.74
N GLY A 392 -6.10 7.87 -19.71
CA GLY A 392 -5.46 8.88 -18.87
C GLY A 392 -4.08 9.31 -19.37
N ASN A 393 -3.23 9.74 -18.44
CA ASN A 393 -1.90 10.26 -18.72
C ASN A 393 -0.87 9.12 -18.75
N VAL A 394 -0.43 8.74 -19.95
CA VAL A 394 0.54 7.66 -20.17
C VAL A 394 1.74 8.15 -20.96
N PRO A 395 2.92 7.50 -20.84
CA PRO A 395 4.04 7.75 -21.74
C PRO A 395 3.66 7.51 -23.21
N GLN A 396 4.45 8.04 -24.15
CA GLN A 396 4.24 7.80 -25.58
C GLN A 396 4.52 6.33 -25.93
N ASP A 397 3.93 5.82 -27.01
CA ASP A 397 4.05 4.40 -27.43
C ASP A 397 5.51 3.90 -27.51
N SER A 398 6.44 4.71 -28.03
CA SER A 398 7.87 4.35 -28.07
C SER A 398 8.49 4.20 -26.68
N GLN A 399 8.08 5.04 -25.73
CA GLN A 399 8.53 4.97 -24.34
C GLN A 399 7.87 3.80 -23.60
N LEU A 400 6.60 3.52 -23.89
CA LEU A 400 5.89 2.35 -23.38
C LEU A 400 6.56 1.05 -23.84
N ASP A 401 7.03 0.98 -25.09
CA ASP A 401 7.77 -0.18 -25.61
C ASP A 401 9.08 -0.41 -24.85
N GLU A 402 9.85 0.66 -24.56
CA GLU A 402 11.08 0.57 -23.76
C GLU A 402 10.81 0.12 -22.32
N ILE A 403 9.78 0.70 -21.68
CA ILE A 403 9.35 0.32 -20.33
C ILE A 403 8.87 -1.14 -20.31
N ALA A 404 8.07 -1.57 -21.30
CA ALA A 404 7.58 -2.94 -21.39
C ALA A 404 8.72 -3.96 -21.62
N ALA A 405 9.69 -3.61 -22.47
CA ALA A 405 10.88 -4.43 -22.70
C ALA A 405 11.71 -4.62 -21.43
N TRP A 406 11.84 -3.57 -20.60
CA TRP A 406 12.50 -3.65 -19.31
C TRP A 406 11.67 -4.45 -18.29
N LEU A 407 10.35 -4.23 -18.22
CA LEU A 407 9.44 -4.96 -17.32
C LEU A 407 9.47 -6.46 -17.59
N HIS A 408 9.48 -6.90 -18.85
CA HIS A 408 9.56 -8.31 -19.19
C HIS A 408 10.85 -9.01 -18.75
N GLN A 409 11.88 -8.27 -18.35
CA GLN A 409 13.14 -8.81 -17.81
C GLN A 409 13.14 -8.90 -16.29
N GLN A 410 12.09 -8.39 -15.61
CA GLN A 410 12.04 -8.35 -14.15
C GLN A 410 11.62 -9.70 -13.56
N PRO A 411 12.37 -10.25 -12.59
CA PRO A 411 12.08 -11.56 -12.00
C PRO A 411 10.72 -11.60 -11.26
N GLU A 412 10.24 -10.47 -10.76
CA GLU A 412 8.95 -10.35 -10.08
C GLU A 412 7.78 -10.71 -11.02
N LEU A 413 7.87 -10.35 -12.30
CA LEU A 413 6.85 -10.68 -13.30
C LEU A 413 6.95 -12.14 -13.78
N GLU A 414 8.07 -12.82 -13.53
CA GLU A 414 8.22 -14.25 -13.78
C GLU A 414 7.65 -15.13 -12.67
N SER A 415 7.35 -14.55 -11.51
CA SER A 415 6.77 -15.26 -10.36
C SER A 415 5.51 -16.03 -10.71
N VAL A 416 5.42 -17.29 -10.28
CA VAL A 416 4.23 -18.13 -10.46
C VAL A 416 3.10 -17.71 -9.52
N THR A 417 3.45 -17.25 -8.32
CA THR A 417 2.48 -16.95 -7.25
C THR A 417 2.04 -15.49 -7.26
N ARG A 418 2.93 -14.56 -7.62
CA ARG A 418 2.66 -13.11 -7.57
C ARG A 418 3.32 -12.37 -8.74
N PRO A 419 2.87 -12.56 -10.00
CA PRO A 419 3.46 -11.93 -11.19
C PRO A 419 3.11 -10.43 -11.29
N VAL A 420 3.66 -9.63 -10.38
CA VAL A 420 3.40 -8.18 -10.30
C VAL A 420 4.70 -7.44 -9.99
N PHE A 421 4.92 -6.34 -10.70
CA PHE A 421 6.00 -5.39 -10.42
C PHE A 421 5.40 -4.12 -9.82
N VAL A 422 6.06 -3.59 -8.79
CA VAL A 422 5.58 -2.40 -8.05
C VAL A 422 6.78 -1.49 -7.78
N SER A 423 6.66 -0.22 -8.15
CA SER A 423 7.62 0.82 -7.78
C SER A 423 6.89 2.15 -7.60
N ASP A 424 7.32 2.92 -6.61
CA ASP A 424 6.93 4.32 -6.39
C ASP A 424 7.98 5.32 -6.90
N ALA A 425 9.11 4.81 -7.44
CA ALA A 425 10.24 5.61 -7.92
C ALA A 425 10.87 4.98 -9.18
N MET A 426 10.10 4.85 -10.26
CA MET A 426 10.46 4.11 -11.47
C MET A 426 11.77 4.59 -12.11
N ALA A 427 12.03 5.90 -12.14
CA ALA A 427 13.25 6.47 -12.72
C ALA A 427 14.54 6.02 -12.00
N SER A 428 14.44 5.57 -10.74
CA SER A 428 15.60 5.06 -9.98
C SER A 428 15.99 3.64 -10.35
N VAL A 429 15.07 2.86 -10.94
CA VAL A 429 15.26 1.44 -11.27
C VAL A 429 15.25 1.14 -12.77
N CYS A 430 14.52 1.94 -13.55
CA CYS A 430 14.38 1.80 -14.98
C CYS A 430 14.96 3.03 -15.70
N PRO A 431 16.10 2.89 -16.43
CA PRO A 431 16.70 4.00 -17.17
C PRO A 431 15.78 4.64 -18.20
N ALA A 432 14.87 3.88 -18.82
CA ALA A 432 13.90 4.38 -19.80
C ALA A 432 12.82 5.28 -19.17
N ALA A 433 12.68 5.27 -17.84
CA ALA A 433 11.73 6.11 -17.12
C ALA A 433 12.33 7.46 -16.66
N VAL A 434 13.62 7.71 -16.89
CA VAL A 434 14.26 9.01 -16.60
C VAL A 434 13.66 10.09 -17.50
N GLY A 435 13.22 11.21 -16.92
CA GLY A 435 12.52 12.28 -17.65
C GLY A 435 11.01 12.04 -17.81
N LEU A 436 10.46 10.96 -17.24
CA LEU A 436 9.03 10.66 -17.20
C LEU A 436 8.44 10.81 -15.79
N GLU A 437 9.11 11.54 -14.90
CA GLU A 437 8.72 11.64 -13.49
C GLU A 437 7.31 12.22 -13.32
N ASP A 438 6.91 13.17 -14.17
CA ASP A 438 5.57 13.77 -14.17
C ASP A 438 4.43 12.82 -14.59
N ILE A 439 4.74 11.64 -15.13
CA ILE A 439 3.75 10.69 -15.65
C ILE A 439 3.86 9.33 -14.95
N ALA A 440 5.08 8.81 -14.84
CA ALA A 440 5.36 7.42 -14.52
C ALA A 440 6.38 7.27 -13.37
N SER A 441 6.36 8.16 -12.37
CA SER A 441 7.14 7.95 -11.15
C SER A 441 6.71 6.69 -10.41
N GLY A 442 5.41 6.40 -10.37
CA GLY A 442 4.87 5.16 -9.84
C GLY A 442 4.43 4.23 -10.95
N VAL A 443 4.84 2.96 -10.88
CA VAL A 443 4.44 1.91 -11.81
C VAL A 443 3.95 0.68 -11.06
N LEU A 444 2.75 0.23 -11.41
CA LEU A 444 2.21 -1.08 -11.03
C LEU A 444 1.94 -1.86 -12.31
N ALA A 445 2.58 -3.01 -12.49
CA ALA A 445 2.50 -3.76 -13.75
C ALA A 445 2.29 -5.25 -13.51
N THR A 446 1.54 -5.91 -14.39
CA THR A 446 1.32 -7.37 -14.35
C THR A 446 1.20 -7.98 -15.74
N VAL A 447 1.72 -9.20 -15.90
CA VAL A 447 1.71 -9.95 -17.17
C VAL A 447 0.58 -10.97 -17.16
N PHE A 448 -0.39 -10.83 -18.06
CA PHE A 448 -1.48 -11.80 -18.21
C PHE A 448 -1.19 -12.85 -19.29
N SER A 449 -0.36 -12.57 -20.31
CA SER A 449 -0.04 -13.54 -21.37
C SER A 449 1.43 -13.53 -21.75
N ARG A 450 2.20 -14.57 -21.43
CA ARG A 450 3.61 -14.66 -21.85
C ARG A 450 3.76 -14.86 -23.36
N LYS A 451 2.89 -15.69 -23.95
CA LYS A 451 2.92 -16.00 -25.40
C LYS A 451 2.66 -14.76 -26.25
N ARG A 452 1.75 -13.88 -25.81
CA ARG A 452 1.40 -12.64 -26.52
C ARG A 452 2.11 -11.40 -25.97
N ARG A 453 3.03 -11.57 -24.99
CA ARG A 453 3.63 -10.46 -24.24
C ARG A 453 2.60 -9.53 -23.60
N GLY A 454 1.42 -10.07 -23.26
CA GLY A 454 0.29 -9.33 -22.74
C GLY A 454 0.57 -8.74 -21.37
N LEU A 455 0.46 -7.42 -21.25
CA LEU A 455 0.85 -6.63 -20.08
C LEU A 455 -0.25 -5.62 -19.73
N ILE A 456 -0.49 -5.40 -18.44
CA ILE A 456 -1.29 -4.29 -17.93
C ILE A 456 -0.40 -3.45 -17.02
N ILE A 457 -0.40 -2.12 -17.22
CA ILE A 457 0.40 -1.17 -16.47
C ILE A 457 -0.49 -0.04 -15.98
N TRP A 458 -0.31 0.37 -14.72
CA TRP A 458 -0.83 1.61 -14.16
C TRP A 458 0.32 2.56 -13.83
N PHE A 459 0.07 3.85 -14.04
CA PHE A 459 1.03 4.93 -13.88
C PHE A 459 0.52 5.97 -12.89
N ARG A 460 1.38 6.33 -11.95
CA ARG A 460 1.20 7.48 -11.07
C ARG A 460 2.25 8.55 -11.39
N PRO A 461 1.85 9.82 -11.46
CA PRO A 461 2.78 10.92 -11.65
C PRO A 461 3.60 11.10 -10.37
N GLN A 462 4.68 11.86 -10.44
CA GLN A 462 5.34 12.31 -9.22
C GLN A 462 4.34 13.08 -8.38
N ALA A 463 4.20 12.67 -7.13
CA ALA A 463 3.60 13.53 -6.15
C ALA A 463 4.74 14.43 -5.68
N LEU A 464 4.63 15.75 -5.93
CA LEU A 464 5.44 16.72 -5.19
C LEU A 464 4.98 16.63 -3.74
N VAL A 465 5.54 15.67 -3.01
CA VAL A 465 5.29 15.52 -1.59
C VAL A 465 6.10 16.61 -0.92
N THR A 466 5.43 17.73 -0.67
CA THR A 466 5.91 18.76 0.23
C THR A 466 5.82 18.19 1.64
N VAL A 467 6.92 17.60 2.10
CA VAL A 467 7.05 17.20 3.50
C VAL A 467 7.32 18.47 4.29
N LYS A 468 6.32 18.89 5.07
CA LYS A 468 6.47 20.02 5.99
C LYS A 468 7.12 19.50 7.26
N TRP A 469 8.43 19.61 7.36
CA TRP A 469 9.13 19.30 8.59
C TRP A 469 8.89 20.41 9.62
N ALA A 470 8.65 20.03 10.87
CA ALA A 470 8.80 20.98 11.98
C ALA A 470 10.31 21.24 12.12
N GLY A 471 10.83 22.32 11.54
CA GLY A 471 12.25 22.68 11.39
C GLY A 471 13.07 21.78 10.45
N ASP A 472 14.27 22.22 10.07
CA ASP A 472 15.15 21.47 9.14
C ASP A 472 15.65 20.14 9.77
N PRO A 473 15.37 18.97 9.16
CA PRO A 473 15.79 17.67 9.66
C PRO A 473 17.31 17.41 9.52
N ASN A 474 18.01 18.18 8.68
CA ASN A 474 19.44 18.01 8.42
C ASN A 474 20.33 18.71 9.47
N ILE A 475 19.75 19.62 10.26
CA ILE A 475 20.48 20.35 11.29
C ILE A 475 20.51 19.51 12.57
N LYS A 476 21.70 19.02 12.92
CA LYS A 476 22.00 18.40 14.22
C LYS A 476 22.76 19.41 15.08
N PRO A 477 22.08 20.23 15.91
CA PRO A 477 22.77 21.27 16.66
C PRO A 477 23.70 20.64 17.70
N LEU A 478 24.98 21.01 17.63
CA LEU A 478 25.95 20.75 18.68
C LEU A 478 26.05 21.97 19.58
N ILE A 479 25.80 21.79 20.88
CA ILE A 479 26.04 22.81 21.90
C ILE A 479 27.30 22.43 22.66
N THR A 480 28.21 23.38 22.84
CA THR A 480 29.38 23.19 23.71
C THR A 480 28.94 23.36 25.15
N GLY A 481 28.83 22.24 25.88
CA GLY A 481 28.58 22.22 27.31
C GLY A 481 29.88 22.33 28.14
N PRO A 482 29.78 22.39 29.48
CA PRO A 482 30.93 22.45 30.37
C PRO A 482 31.88 21.24 30.26
N HIS A 483 31.45 20.15 29.61
CA HIS A 483 32.22 18.91 29.40
C HIS A 483 32.52 18.61 27.92
N GLY A 484 32.36 19.60 27.02
CA GLY A 484 32.62 19.46 25.59
C GLY A 484 31.37 19.57 24.71
N PRO A 485 31.51 19.41 23.38
CA PRO A 485 30.39 19.45 22.45
C PRO A 485 29.46 18.25 22.66
N ARG A 486 28.17 18.52 22.89
CA ARG A 486 27.09 17.52 22.97
C ARG A 486 26.03 17.79 21.92
N LEU A 487 25.31 16.75 21.49
CA LEU A 487 24.08 16.95 20.74
C LEU A 487 23.06 17.67 21.62
N SER A 488 22.39 18.67 21.05
CA SER A 488 21.25 19.35 21.66
C SER A 488 19.98 18.91 20.95
N PRO A 489 18.82 18.95 21.64
CA PRO A 489 17.55 19.00 20.94
C PRO A 489 17.52 20.17 19.96
N ARG A 490 16.69 20.03 18.94
CA ARG A 490 16.47 21.08 17.95
C ARG A 490 15.94 22.37 18.58
N VAL A 491 16.38 23.50 18.03
CA VAL A 491 16.12 24.84 18.58
C VAL A 491 14.98 25.55 17.85
N SER A 492 14.76 25.24 16.56
CA SER A 492 13.69 25.85 15.75
C SER A 492 12.67 24.82 15.31
N PHE A 493 11.39 25.11 15.50
CA PHE A 493 10.24 24.34 14.99
C PHE A 493 9.51 25.06 13.85
N GLU A 494 10.17 26.06 13.22
CA GLU A 494 9.63 26.75 12.06
C GLU A 494 9.44 25.77 10.89
N THR A 495 8.38 25.94 10.11
CA THR A 495 8.08 24.97 9.04
C THR A 495 9.18 24.99 7.98
N PHE A 496 9.86 23.86 7.81
CA PHE A 496 10.79 23.61 6.71
C PHE A 496 10.10 22.76 5.66
N ILE A 497 10.11 23.21 4.41
CA ILE A 497 9.49 22.49 3.30
C ILE A 497 10.58 21.75 2.55
N GLU A 498 10.54 20.42 2.62
CA GLU A 498 11.31 19.56 1.73
C GLU A 498 10.40 19.09 0.60
N SER A 499 10.79 19.39 -0.64
CA SER A 499 10.12 18.84 -1.81
C SER A 499 10.82 17.56 -2.21
N VAL A 500 10.18 16.42 -1.96
CA VAL A 500 10.63 15.14 -2.51
C VAL A 500 10.11 15.05 -3.94
N SER A 501 11.02 15.00 -4.92
CA SER A 501 10.70 14.83 -6.34
C SER A 501 11.04 13.42 -6.83
N GLY A 502 10.45 13.02 -7.96
CA GLY A 502 10.72 11.72 -8.61
C GLY A 502 10.11 10.50 -7.90
N ARG A 503 9.16 10.69 -6.98
CA ARG A 503 8.39 9.59 -6.36
C ARG A 503 6.89 9.84 -6.46
N SER A 504 6.10 8.78 -6.60
CA SER A 504 4.63 8.83 -6.55
C SER A 504 4.10 8.52 -5.15
N LEU A 505 2.76 8.60 -5.00
CA LEU A 505 2.10 7.92 -3.89
C LEU A 505 2.34 6.40 -3.95
N PRO A 506 2.61 5.74 -2.81
CA PRO A 506 2.91 4.31 -2.77
C PRO A 506 1.66 3.48 -3.11
N TRP A 507 1.86 2.37 -3.82
CA TRP A 507 0.80 1.40 -4.11
C TRP A 507 0.43 0.63 -2.85
N VAL A 508 -0.86 0.55 -2.53
CA VAL A 508 -1.32 -0.19 -1.34
C VAL A 508 -1.59 -1.65 -1.67
N ASP A 509 -1.45 -2.55 -0.70
CA ASP A 509 -1.63 -3.99 -0.91
C ASP A 509 -2.99 -4.35 -1.55
N VAL A 510 -4.05 -3.63 -1.18
CA VAL A 510 -5.39 -3.83 -1.76
C VAL A 510 -5.42 -3.57 -3.27
N GLU A 511 -4.64 -2.61 -3.78
CA GLU A 511 -4.52 -2.32 -5.23
C GLU A 511 -3.73 -3.41 -5.95
N ILE A 512 -2.65 -3.88 -5.31
CA ILE A 512 -1.80 -4.95 -5.83
C ILE A 512 -2.60 -6.26 -5.95
N ASP A 513 -3.35 -6.62 -4.91
CA ASP A 513 -4.19 -7.81 -4.87
C ASP A 513 -5.36 -7.72 -5.87
N ALA A 514 -5.98 -6.53 -5.99
CA ALA A 514 -7.02 -6.27 -6.97
C ALA A 514 -6.48 -6.39 -8.42
N THR A 515 -5.24 -5.92 -8.66
CA THR A 515 -4.56 -6.02 -9.96
C THR A 515 -4.31 -7.48 -10.35
N LEU A 516 -3.86 -8.31 -9.40
CA LEU A 516 -3.67 -9.74 -9.62
C LEU A 516 -4.99 -10.46 -9.91
N THR A 517 -6.05 -10.07 -9.21
CA THR A 517 -7.41 -10.60 -9.44
C THR A 517 -7.92 -10.22 -10.83
N LEU A 518 -7.80 -8.95 -11.23
CA LEU A 518 -8.18 -8.48 -12.56
C LEU A 518 -7.39 -9.20 -13.65
N ARG A 519 -6.08 -9.37 -13.46
CA ARG A 519 -5.21 -10.11 -14.37
C ARG A 519 -5.72 -11.54 -14.61
N GLN A 520 -6.16 -12.24 -13.57
CA GLN A 520 -6.75 -13.57 -13.73
C GLN A 520 -8.03 -13.53 -14.57
N GLN A 521 -8.93 -12.58 -14.29
CA GLN A 521 -10.18 -12.42 -15.04
C GLN A 521 -9.95 -12.05 -16.52
N VAL A 522 -8.97 -11.19 -16.79
CA VAL A 522 -8.55 -10.83 -18.16
C VAL A 522 -7.97 -12.04 -18.89
N LEU A 523 -7.14 -12.85 -18.21
CA LEU A 523 -6.60 -14.08 -18.79
C LEU A 523 -7.72 -15.07 -19.13
N GLU A 524 -8.67 -15.29 -18.22
CA GLU A 524 -9.85 -16.15 -18.46
C GLU A 524 -10.67 -15.66 -19.67
N LEU A 525 -10.90 -14.35 -19.78
CA LEU A 525 -11.57 -13.75 -20.93
C LEU A 525 -10.82 -13.98 -22.24
N VAL A 526 -9.50 -13.79 -22.24
CA VAL A 526 -8.65 -13.99 -23.43
C VAL A 526 -8.63 -15.47 -23.86
N ILE A 527 -8.57 -16.40 -22.88
CA ILE A 527 -8.64 -17.84 -23.15
C ILE A 527 -10.00 -18.22 -23.75
N ALA A 528 -11.10 -17.82 -23.11
CA ALA A 528 -12.45 -18.11 -23.58
C ALA A 528 -12.68 -17.59 -25.01
N ARG A 529 -12.19 -16.37 -25.30
CA ARG A 529 -12.26 -15.81 -26.65
C ARG A 529 -11.40 -16.59 -27.65
N SER A 530 -10.22 -17.03 -27.25
CA SER A 530 -9.35 -17.85 -28.10
C SER A 530 -9.99 -19.20 -28.45
N GLU A 531 -10.70 -19.81 -27.50
CA GLU A 531 -11.46 -21.05 -27.72
C GLU A 531 -12.64 -20.82 -28.66
N GLN A 532 -13.43 -19.77 -28.45
CA GLN A 532 -14.54 -19.42 -29.34
C GLN A 532 -14.08 -19.12 -30.78
N LEU A 533 -12.97 -18.40 -30.95
CA LEU A 533 -12.39 -18.15 -32.28
C LEU A 533 -11.88 -19.44 -32.94
N ALA A 534 -11.33 -20.37 -32.16
CA ALA A 534 -10.89 -21.66 -32.69
C ALA A 534 -12.07 -22.51 -33.16
N GLU A 535 -13.19 -22.50 -32.42
CA GLU A 535 -14.42 -23.20 -32.79
C GLU A 535 -15.02 -22.64 -34.08
N ILE A 536 -15.19 -21.32 -34.18
CA ILE A 536 -15.71 -20.66 -35.40
C ILE A 536 -14.82 -20.93 -36.61
N ASN A 537 -13.50 -20.88 -36.45
CA ASN A 537 -12.58 -21.18 -37.56
C ASN A 537 -12.66 -22.66 -38.00
N ALA A 538 -12.85 -23.60 -37.06
CA ALA A 538 -13.05 -25.00 -37.38
C ALA A 538 -14.36 -25.22 -38.15
N GLU A 539 -15.45 -24.55 -37.76
CA GLU A 539 -16.73 -24.60 -38.48
C GLU A 539 -16.64 -23.99 -39.87
N LEU A 540 -15.95 -22.85 -40.00
CA LEU A 540 -15.72 -22.20 -41.29
C LEU A 540 -14.92 -23.11 -42.22
N THR A 541 -13.87 -23.77 -41.71
CA THR A 541 -13.04 -24.71 -42.47
C THR A 541 -13.88 -25.90 -42.94
N ARG A 542 -14.66 -26.52 -42.04
CA ARG A 542 -15.57 -27.63 -42.38
C ARG A 542 -16.59 -27.22 -43.45
N SER A 543 -17.23 -26.06 -43.30
CA SER A 543 -18.21 -25.54 -44.26
C SER A 543 -17.59 -25.31 -45.64
N ASN A 544 -16.34 -24.81 -45.68
CA ASN A 544 -15.60 -24.66 -46.92
C ASN A 544 -15.31 -26.02 -47.59
N GLU A 545 -14.86 -27.02 -46.83
CA GLU A 545 -14.60 -28.38 -47.34
C GLU A 545 -15.88 -29.06 -47.87
N GLU A 546 -17.00 -28.93 -47.14
CA GLU A 546 -18.30 -29.45 -47.56
C GLU A 546 -18.78 -28.81 -48.87
N LEU A 547 -18.61 -27.49 -49.02
CA LEU A 547 -18.97 -26.77 -50.23
C LEU A 547 -18.12 -27.21 -51.44
N ASP A 548 -16.81 -27.40 -51.24
CA ASP A 548 -15.90 -27.85 -52.30
C ASP A 548 -16.24 -29.27 -52.74
N SER A 549 -16.53 -30.17 -51.78
CA SER A 549 -16.95 -31.54 -52.05
C SER A 549 -18.28 -31.60 -52.81
N PHE A 550 -19.29 -30.85 -52.35
CA PHE A 550 -20.60 -30.79 -53.00
C PHE A 550 -20.48 -30.28 -54.44
N THR A 551 -19.74 -29.20 -54.67
CA THR A 551 -19.58 -28.59 -55.99
C THR A 551 -18.87 -29.52 -56.96
N TYR A 552 -17.88 -30.28 -56.48
CA TYR A 552 -17.17 -31.29 -57.27
C TYR A 552 -18.07 -32.47 -57.65
N ILE A 553 -18.76 -33.07 -56.67
CA ILE A 553 -19.63 -34.24 -56.88
C ILE A 553 -20.80 -33.89 -57.81
N ALA A 554 -21.51 -32.79 -57.54
CA ALA A 554 -22.67 -32.39 -58.33
C ALA A 554 -22.30 -32.16 -59.80
N SER A 555 -21.14 -31.55 -60.07
CA SER A 555 -20.71 -31.29 -61.44
C SER A 555 -20.29 -32.57 -62.16
N HIS A 556 -19.59 -33.49 -61.48
CA HIS A 556 -19.26 -34.80 -62.05
C HIS A 556 -20.52 -35.57 -62.43
N ASP A 557 -21.47 -35.67 -61.50
CA ASP A 557 -22.71 -36.44 -61.66
C ASP A 557 -23.65 -35.84 -62.71
N LEU A 558 -23.57 -34.54 -62.99
CA LEU A 558 -24.30 -33.89 -64.07
C LEU A 558 -23.62 -34.05 -65.45
N LYS A 559 -22.30 -34.15 -65.50
CA LYS A 559 -21.56 -34.34 -66.76
C LYS A 559 -21.72 -35.72 -67.36
N GLU A 560 -21.79 -36.74 -66.53
CA GLU A 560 -21.92 -38.13 -66.98
C GLU A 560 -23.18 -38.40 -67.83
N PRO A 561 -24.40 -38.00 -67.40
CA PRO A 561 -25.60 -38.12 -68.23
C PRO A 561 -25.56 -37.21 -69.47
N LEU A 562 -24.96 -36.03 -69.40
CA LEU A 562 -24.79 -35.14 -70.57
C LEU A 562 -23.91 -35.78 -71.65
N ARG A 563 -22.80 -36.41 -71.26
CA ARG A 563 -21.95 -37.19 -72.17
C ARG A 563 -22.71 -38.37 -72.77
N GLY A 564 -23.55 -39.03 -71.98
CA GLY A 564 -24.46 -40.08 -72.45
C GLY A 564 -25.41 -39.59 -73.54
N ILE A 565 -26.13 -38.49 -73.29
CA ILE A 565 -27.06 -37.87 -74.25
C ILE A 565 -26.32 -37.48 -75.53
N HIS A 566 -25.16 -36.82 -75.42
CA HIS A 566 -24.35 -36.44 -76.57
C HIS A 566 -23.93 -37.66 -77.41
N ARG A 567 -23.46 -38.74 -76.77
CA ARG A 567 -23.05 -39.98 -77.45
C ARG A 567 -24.21 -40.66 -78.17
N TYR A 568 -25.37 -40.80 -77.52
CA TYR A 568 -26.55 -41.41 -78.15
C TYR A 568 -27.07 -40.55 -79.30
N ALA A 569 -27.09 -39.23 -79.15
CA ALA A 569 -27.45 -38.30 -80.22
C ALA A 569 -26.50 -38.41 -81.42
N TYR A 570 -25.18 -38.50 -81.16
CA TYR A 570 -24.18 -38.72 -82.20
C TYR A 570 -24.36 -40.05 -82.93
N GLN A 571 -24.54 -41.15 -82.19
CA GLN A 571 -24.78 -42.48 -82.78
C GLN A 571 -26.07 -42.53 -83.62
N LEU A 572 -27.10 -41.78 -83.22
CA LEU A 572 -28.36 -41.70 -83.96
C LEU A 572 -28.20 -40.91 -85.27
N LEU A 573 -27.32 -39.91 -85.29
CA LEU A 573 -26.91 -39.18 -86.50
C LEU A 573 -26.05 -40.05 -87.44
N GLU A 574 -25.16 -40.87 -86.89
CA GLU A 574 -24.19 -41.66 -87.67
C GLU A 574 -24.81 -42.92 -88.28
N ASN A 575 -25.73 -43.58 -87.56
CA ASN A 575 -26.29 -44.89 -87.96
C ASN A 575 -27.68 -44.83 -88.64
N ALA A 576 -28.25 -43.64 -88.84
CA ALA A 576 -29.57 -43.51 -89.48
C ALA A 576 -29.46 -43.62 -91.02
N GLU A 577 -30.08 -44.65 -91.61
CA GLU A 577 -30.09 -44.87 -93.07
C GLU A 577 -30.86 -43.77 -93.84
N ALA A 578 -31.85 -43.13 -93.22
CA ALA A 578 -32.55 -41.97 -93.74
C ALA A 578 -33.11 -41.10 -92.60
N ILE A 579 -32.52 -39.92 -92.41
CA ILE A 579 -33.03 -38.89 -91.50
C ILE A 579 -33.49 -37.70 -92.34
N ASP A 580 -34.70 -37.18 -92.10
CA ASP A 580 -35.14 -35.96 -92.76
C ASP A 580 -34.36 -34.74 -92.24
N ALA A 581 -34.31 -33.67 -93.04
CA ALA A 581 -33.50 -32.50 -92.72
C ALA A 581 -33.92 -31.83 -91.40
N ASP A 582 -35.20 -31.90 -91.03
CA ASP A 582 -35.74 -31.32 -89.80
C ASP A 582 -35.29 -32.10 -88.56
N ASN A 583 -35.37 -33.44 -88.59
CA ASN A 583 -34.91 -34.28 -87.49
C ASN A 583 -33.38 -34.26 -87.35
N ARG A 584 -32.63 -34.16 -88.46
CA ARG A 584 -31.17 -33.94 -88.39
C ARG A 584 -30.82 -32.69 -87.59
N LEU A 585 -31.46 -31.57 -87.93
CA LEU A 585 -31.26 -30.28 -87.27
C LEU A 585 -31.62 -30.34 -85.79
N ARG A 586 -32.68 -31.08 -85.43
CA ARG A 586 -33.09 -31.29 -84.02
C ARG A 586 -32.03 -32.08 -83.23
N VAL A 587 -31.46 -33.15 -83.79
CA VAL A 587 -30.42 -33.94 -83.09
C VAL A 587 -29.12 -33.13 -82.97
N GLU A 588 -28.71 -32.42 -84.02
CA GLU A 588 -27.56 -31.50 -83.98
C GLU A 588 -27.77 -30.39 -82.92
N ASN A 589 -29.00 -29.90 -82.75
CA ASN A 589 -29.34 -28.97 -81.68
C ASN A 589 -29.24 -29.58 -80.28
N VAL A 590 -29.67 -30.84 -80.08
CA VAL A 590 -29.50 -31.55 -78.80
C VAL A 590 -28.01 -31.70 -78.46
N MET A 591 -27.18 -32.11 -79.42
CA MET A 591 -25.74 -32.18 -79.22
C MET A 591 -25.15 -30.82 -78.84
N ARG A 592 -25.52 -29.74 -79.55
CA ARG A 592 -25.07 -28.38 -79.24
C ARG A 592 -25.48 -27.93 -77.83
N LEU A 593 -26.69 -28.28 -77.39
CA LEU A 593 -27.16 -27.99 -76.04
C LEU A 593 -26.37 -28.76 -74.97
N THR A 594 -26.06 -30.04 -75.20
CA THR A 594 -25.24 -30.82 -74.26
C THR A 594 -23.82 -30.27 -74.11
N VAL A 595 -23.18 -29.85 -75.20
CA VAL A 595 -21.86 -29.19 -75.17
C VAL A 595 -21.93 -27.85 -74.45
N ARG A 596 -23.00 -27.07 -74.67
CA ARG A 596 -23.22 -25.80 -73.95
C ARG A 596 -23.41 -26.03 -72.45
N MET A 597 -24.14 -27.07 -72.05
CA MET A 597 -24.32 -27.41 -70.64
C MET A 597 -23.02 -27.88 -69.99
N ASP A 598 -22.20 -28.68 -70.67
CA ASP A 598 -20.88 -29.10 -70.17
C ASP A 598 -19.97 -27.87 -69.95
N SER A 599 -19.95 -26.94 -70.92
CA SER A 599 -19.22 -25.67 -70.79
C SER A 599 -19.73 -24.80 -69.64
N LEU A 600 -21.05 -24.76 -69.39
CA LEU A 600 -21.61 -24.01 -68.26
C LEU A 600 -21.27 -24.65 -66.92
N LEU A 601 -21.25 -25.99 -66.83
CA LEU A 601 -20.81 -26.73 -65.65
C LEU A 601 -19.33 -26.48 -65.37
N ASP A 602 -18.49 -26.46 -66.41
CA ASP A 602 -17.08 -26.09 -66.28
C ASP A 602 -16.89 -24.64 -65.83
N SER A 603 -17.66 -23.70 -66.39
CA SER A 603 -17.63 -22.31 -65.95
C SER A 603 -18.10 -22.14 -64.50
N LEU A 604 -19.10 -22.90 -64.05
CA LEU A 604 -19.59 -22.87 -62.66
C LEU A 604 -18.58 -23.46 -61.68
N LEU A 605 -17.95 -24.59 -62.02
CA LEU A 605 -16.84 -25.19 -61.27
C LEU A 605 -15.66 -24.24 -61.16
N HIS A 606 -15.30 -23.60 -62.28
CA HIS A 606 -14.23 -22.62 -62.31
C HIS A 606 -14.61 -21.44 -61.42
N PHE A 607 -15.81 -20.87 -61.55
CA PHE A 607 -16.29 -19.75 -60.73
C PHE A 607 -16.31 -20.07 -59.23
N SER A 608 -16.75 -21.27 -58.83
CA SER A 608 -16.70 -21.69 -57.41
C SER A 608 -15.27 -21.76 -56.86
N ARG A 609 -14.27 -21.85 -57.72
CA ARG A 609 -12.83 -21.86 -57.37
C ARG A 609 -12.17 -20.49 -57.54
N VAL A 610 -12.76 -19.56 -58.31
CA VAL A 610 -12.23 -18.21 -58.50
C VAL A 610 -12.31 -17.47 -57.17
N GLY A 611 -11.12 -17.12 -56.62
CA GLY A 611 -10.95 -16.50 -55.31
C GLY A 611 -10.44 -17.44 -54.20
N ARG A 612 -10.21 -18.73 -54.49
CA ARG A 612 -9.78 -19.74 -53.50
C ARG A 612 -8.47 -20.47 -53.86
N MET A 613 -7.76 -20.04 -54.90
CA MET A 613 -6.45 -20.59 -55.27
C MET A 613 -5.38 -19.54 -55.02
N ASP A 614 -4.29 -19.92 -54.37
CA ASP A 614 -3.12 -19.05 -54.19
C ASP A 614 -2.55 -18.67 -55.56
N LEU A 615 -2.23 -17.39 -55.74
CA LEU A 615 -1.60 -16.87 -56.96
C LEU A 615 -0.10 -17.18 -56.91
N GLU A 616 0.40 -17.92 -57.89
CA GLU A 616 1.84 -18.11 -58.06
C GLU A 616 2.42 -16.89 -58.79
N MET A 617 2.85 -15.91 -58.00
CA MET A 617 3.34 -14.63 -58.51
C MET A 617 4.80 -14.71 -58.96
N GLU A 618 5.03 -14.78 -60.28
CA GLU A 618 6.36 -14.79 -60.90
C GLU A 618 6.58 -13.61 -61.86
N ASP A 619 7.84 -13.22 -62.08
CA ASP A 619 8.18 -12.17 -63.06
C ASP A 619 8.03 -12.73 -64.48
N SER A 620 6.93 -12.37 -65.15
CA SER A 620 6.55 -12.90 -66.45
C SER A 620 6.63 -11.84 -67.55
N ASP A 621 7.19 -12.19 -68.70
CA ASP A 621 7.13 -11.37 -69.92
C ASP A 621 5.75 -11.52 -70.59
N LEU A 622 4.94 -10.48 -70.50
CA LEU A 622 3.58 -10.46 -71.04
C LEU A 622 3.54 -10.62 -72.56
N ASN A 623 4.63 -10.35 -73.29
CA ASN A 623 4.67 -10.61 -74.73
C ASN A 623 4.58 -12.11 -75.04
N ASN A 624 5.17 -12.95 -74.19
CA ASN A 624 5.07 -14.41 -74.34
C ASN A 624 3.67 -14.91 -73.96
N VAL A 625 3.11 -14.39 -72.85
CA VAL A 625 1.75 -14.73 -72.42
C VAL A 625 0.71 -14.35 -73.48
N LEU A 626 0.86 -13.17 -74.08
CA LEU A 626 -0.01 -12.70 -75.17
C LEU A 626 0.16 -13.57 -76.41
N LYS A 627 1.38 -13.96 -76.76
CA LYS A 627 1.62 -14.85 -77.91
C LYS A 627 0.92 -16.20 -77.72
N ASP A 628 1.04 -16.79 -76.53
CA ASP A 628 0.36 -18.04 -76.19
C ASP A 628 -1.17 -17.89 -76.24
N ALA A 629 -1.72 -16.78 -75.72
CA ALA A 629 -3.14 -16.47 -75.82
C ALA A 629 -3.60 -16.34 -77.29
N MET A 630 -2.80 -15.67 -78.13
CA MET A 630 -3.10 -15.48 -79.55
C MET A 630 -3.06 -16.81 -80.33
N GLU A 631 -2.16 -17.73 -80.00
CA GLU A 631 -2.13 -19.08 -80.57
C GLU A 631 -3.38 -19.87 -80.16
N MET A 632 -3.79 -19.78 -78.90
CA MET A 632 -4.95 -20.49 -78.36
C MET A 632 -6.29 -20.01 -78.95
N VAL A 633 -6.43 -18.72 -79.28
CA VAL A 633 -7.64 -18.14 -79.90
C VAL A 633 -7.59 -18.15 -81.44
N GLY A 634 -6.47 -18.62 -82.02
CA GLY A 634 -6.14 -18.46 -83.45
C GLY A 634 -7.22 -18.90 -84.45
N ALA A 635 -7.89 -20.03 -84.21
CA ALA A 635 -8.95 -20.54 -85.10
C ALA A 635 -10.21 -19.64 -85.10
N ARG A 636 -10.59 -19.08 -83.95
CA ARG A 636 -11.76 -18.18 -83.83
C ARG A 636 -11.48 -16.78 -84.39
N ARG A 637 -10.21 -16.37 -84.42
CA ARG A 637 -9.79 -15.05 -84.93
C ARG A 637 -9.97 -14.92 -86.44
N GLN A 638 -9.75 -16.00 -87.19
CA GLN A 638 -9.90 -15.99 -88.66
C GLN A 638 -11.36 -15.83 -89.10
N ASP A 639 -12.31 -16.40 -88.36
CA ASP A 639 -13.75 -16.30 -88.68
C ASP A 639 -14.36 -14.93 -88.32
N ALA A 640 -13.83 -14.24 -87.31
CA ALA A 640 -14.41 -13.00 -86.78
C ALA A 640 -13.85 -11.71 -87.39
N GLY A 641 -12.83 -11.78 -88.26
CA GLY A 641 -12.23 -10.59 -88.90
C GLY A 641 -11.64 -9.58 -87.92
N CYS A 642 -11.16 -10.03 -86.76
CA CYS A 642 -10.68 -9.17 -85.67
C CYS A 642 -9.19 -8.84 -85.84
N ASP A 643 -8.86 -7.54 -86.00
CA ASP A 643 -7.49 -7.03 -86.05
C ASP A 643 -7.02 -6.61 -84.64
N ILE A 644 -5.98 -7.26 -84.13
CA ILE A 644 -5.39 -6.97 -82.81
C ILE A 644 -4.12 -6.18 -83.02
N GLN A 645 -4.13 -4.90 -82.64
CA GLN A 645 -2.97 -4.02 -82.74
C GLN A 645 -2.27 -3.91 -81.39
N ILE A 646 -0.98 -4.21 -81.37
CA ILE A 646 -0.10 -4.06 -80.19
C ILE A 646 0.83 -2.88 -80.48
N PRO A 647 0.46 -1.65 -80.09
CA PRO A 647 1.18 -0.44 -80.47
C PRO A 647 2.57 -0.33 -79.80
N ARG A 648 2.84 -1.13 -78.76
CA ARG A 648 4.13 -1.18 -78.06
C ARG A 648 4.31 -2.56 -77.40
N PRO A 649 5.56 -3.06 -77.27
CA PRO A 649 5.82 -4.29 -76.53
C PRO A 649 5.32 -4.15 -75.10
N LEU A 650 4.72 -5.22 -74.58
CA LEU A 650 4.18 -5.26 -73.22
C LEU A 650 5.35 -5.36 -72.21
N PRO A 651 5.19 -4.79 -71.00
CA PRO A 651 6.22 -4.88 -69.96
C PRO A 651 6.25 -6.29 -69.35
N SER A 652 7.38 -6.68 -68.77
CA SER A 652 7.41 -7.79 -67.81
C SER A 652 6.80 -7.32 -66.49
N VAL A 653 5.89 -8.11 -65.93
CA VAL A 653 5.24 -7.79 -64.65
C VAL A 653 5.24 -9.01 -63.74
N ARG A 654 5.25 -8.77 -62.44
CA ARG A 654 5.08 -9.83 -61.45
C ARG A 654 3.62 -10.23 -61.40
N CYS A 655 3.30 -11.40 -61.94
CA CYS A 655 1.93 -11.90 -62.07
C CYS A 655 1.91 -13.43 -62.11
N ASP A 656 0.71 -13.99 -61.99
CA ASP A 656 0.45 -15.37 -62.38
C ASP A 656 0.19 -15.39 -63.91
N PRO A 657 1.09 -15.93 -64.75
CA PRO A 657 0.95 -15.86 -66.20
C PRO A 657 -0.21 -16.73 -66.72
N LEU A 658 -0.60 -17.79 -66.01
CA LEU A 658 -1.77 -18.59 -66.35
C LEU A 658 -3.03 -17.74 -66.23
N ARG A 659 -3.14 -16.94 -65.17
CA ARG A 659 -4.30 -16.05 -64.95
C ARG A 659 -4.33 -14.87 -65.89
N ILE A 660 -3.18 -14.23 -66.17
CA ILE A 660 -3.16 -13.14 -67.14
C ILE A 660 -3.50 -13.61 -68.55
N ARG A 661 -3.21 -14.87 -68.90
CA ARG A 661 -3.60 -15.45 -70.19
C ARG A 661 -5.11 -15.68 -70.34
N GLU A 662 -5.84 -15.84 -69.22
CA GLU A 662 -7.29 -16.09 -69.20
C GLU A 662 -8.12 -14.80 -69.33
N ILE A 663 -7.50 -13.63 -69.12
CA ILE A 663 -8.09 -12.29 -69.32
C ILE A 663 -7.96 -11.89 -70.78
#